data_AF-A0A542DMQ2-F1
#
_entry.id   AF-A0A542DMQ2-F1
#
_cell.length_a   1.000
_cell.length_b   1.000
_cell.length_c   1.000
_cell.angle_alpha   90.00
_cell.angle_beta   90.00
_cell.angle_gamma   90.00
#
_symmetry.space_group_name_H-M   'P 1'
#
loop_
_entity.id
_entity.type
_entity.pdbx_description
1 polymer ?
#
loop_
_entity_poly.entity_id
_entity_poly.type
_entity_poly.pdbx_seq_one_letter_code
_entity_poly.pdbx_strand_id
1 'polypeptide(L)'
;MRSLSRPIGRKLLAVPLLAVTSAAILTAPAPAAVAQETIQCQDNVAVFYQKPNTALDIDRHEEPETGARSWTGRKGIGWAWNGRAVAGPDGLVYEITPEGKVNQFRRTSNGWENGGTAKLIKSDWNDPGYRSRVTVDSTGDFYVILSDNRLRWYRYDENTEEWSERTLSFNWGRFNMITAGGNGVLYTRTGNGDLYRHQYHAESQRWLERDNKVGHGGWQKFSSITSAGGDVLYAVDGNSGDMLWYRYLGNGEWAEGPKTVGSIPADWHMTAAPDSCEILNESLPEPVTVPLRDTAPNAIVEGTDGRLHHFYVDSYGRFVHGEQRNTDDITIIDFHLIPGEPSTNHPTAAVREDGTVTAAALGQDGVTRGSTFADGANNWPAATSMGGWTSSPTSFVRRHDGRLRAFVVDQQGCLWETDQHADGMKFMPWWLHGGCGGFAQAAPMIEQADSDAYRLTMRKSDGRYQTITNENGHWVSWRLLGDQRFDGRAATVLNGDRLHVFAKDSEGKVVFQIEGADGDFPGTWTEIPGLTATGAPAASVTGNGLVQVAARAADGYVYVTEQTNPGSNTYRDWQRLRDSRTGASYPSATDPVSTDRASGNVVFTYRDSDGAVYAFESITPQSGVSARSAANGSDRTGYSGGPVSKPDF
;
A
#
# COMPACT_ATOMS: atom_id res chain seq x y z
N MET A 1 -68.78 51.45 -64.43
CA MET A 1 -69.01 51.96 -63.06
C MET A 1 -68.08 51.20 -62.11
N ARG A 2 -67.47 51.90 -61.14
CA ARG A 2 -66.57 51.48 -60.03
C ARG A 2 -66.48 49.96 -59.78
N SER A 3 -65.32 49.34 -59.56
CA SER A 3 -64.39 49.60 -58.45
C SER A 3 -63.08 48.80 -58.59
N LEU A 4 -62.04 49.28 -57.92
CA LEU A 4 -60.63 48.88 -57.91
C LEU A 4 -60.33 47.51 -57.30
N SER A 5 -59.30 46.83 -57.81
CA SER A 5 -58.04 46.55 -57.07
C SER A 5 -57.11 45.60 -57.88
N ARG A 6 -55.85 46.01 -58.09
CA ARG A 6 -54.78 45.25 -58.75
C ARG A 6 -53.75 44.80 -57.70
N PRO A 7 -53.24 43.55 -57.74
CA PRO A 7 -51.96 43.21 -57.12
C PRO A 7 -50.85 43.14 -58.19
N ILE A 8 -49.67 43.66 -57.85
CA ILE A 8 -48.43 43.59 -58.66
C ILE A 8 -47.38 42.84 -57.83
N GLY A 9 -46.77 41.82 -58.42
CA GLY A 9 -45.73 40.99 -57.82
C GLY A 9 -44.42 41.72 -57.55
N ARG A 10 -43.67 41.23 -56.55
CA ARG A 10 -42.33 41.71 -56.21
C ARG A 10 -41.33 40.54 -56.17
N LYS A 11 -40.20 40.79 -56.82
CA LYS A 11 -39.02 39.95 -56.96
C LYS A 11 -38.30 39.76 -55.62
N LEU A 12 -37.77 38.55 -55.40
CA LEU A 12 -36.89 38.18 -54.30
C LEU A 12 -35.51 38.83 -54.44
N LEU A 13 -35.03 39.42 -53.35
CA LEU A 13 -33.65 39.89 -53.15
C LEU A 13 -33.01 39.03 -52.06
N ALA A 14 -31.86 38.44 -52.37
CA ALA A 14 -31.05 37.65 -51.45
C ALA A 14 -30.26 38.55 -50.48
N VAL A 15 -30.23 38.18 -49.20
CA VAL A 15 -29.41 38.80 -48.15
C VAL A 15 -28.34 37.79 -47.72
N PRO A 16 -27.06 38.17 -47.59
CA PRO A 16 -26.01 37.25 -47.17
C PRO A 16 -26.04 37.01 -45.66
N LEU A 17 -25.92 35.74 -45.26
CA LEU A 17 -25.80 35.30 -43.87
C LEU A 17 -24.36 35.58 -43.38
N LEU A 18 -24.18 36.45 -42.37
CA LEU A 18 -22.93 36.51 -41.61
C LEU A 18 -22.85 35.30 -40.67
N ALA A 19 -21.83 34.47 -40.86
CA ALA A 19 -21.49 33.39 -39.93
C ALA A 19 -20.79 33.98 -38.69
N VAL A 20 -21.46 33.93 -37.54
CA VAL A 20 -20.85 34.22 -36.24
C VAL A 20 -20.11 32.97 -35.78
N THR A 21 -18.79 32.99 -35.84
CA THR A 21 -17.93 31.97 -35.20
C THR A 21 -18.06 32.12 -33.69
N SER A 22 -18.83 31.21 -33.09
CA SER A 22 -18.90 31.08 -31.63
C SER A 22 -17.59 30.47 -31.14
N ALA A 23 -16.76 31.27 -30.48
CA ALA A 23 -15.61 30.75 -29.74
C ALA A 23 -16.14 29.90 -28.57
N ALA A 24 -16.02 28.58 -28.68
CA ALA A 24 -16.31 27.67 -27.57
C ALA A 24 -15.26 27.91 -26.48
N ILE A 25 -15.66 28.60 -25.42
CA ILE A 25 -14.90 28.64 -24.17
C ILE A 25 -14.93 27.22 -23.64
N LEU A 26 -13.81 26.49 -23.77
CA LEU A 26 -13.55 25.26 -23.04
C LEU A 26 -13.47 25.63 -21.56
N THR A 27 -14.61 25.65 -20.89
CA THR A 27 -14.66 25.60 -19.43
C THR A 27 -13.99 24.29 -19.02
N ALA A 28 -12.90 24.37 -18.26
CA ALA A 28 -12.37 23.20 -17.54
C ALA A 28 -13.55 22.51 -16.81
N PRO A 29 -13.62 21.17 -16.78
CA PRO A 29 -14.60 20.51 -15.94
C PRO A 29 -14.43 21.06 -14.52
N ALA A 30 -15.52 21.57 -13.94
CA ALA A 30 -15.53 21.87 -12.53
C ALA A 30 -15.04 20.61 -11.78
N PRO A 31 -14.22 20.74 -10.72
CA PRO A 31 -13.94 19.60 -9.87
C PRO A 31 -15.30 18.98 -9.50
N ALA A 32 -15.41 17.66 -9.65
CA ALA A 32 -16.60 16.95 -9.20
C ALA A 32 -16.89 17.39 -7.77
N ALA A 33 -18.10 17.90 -7.52
CA ALA A 33 -18.51 18.24 -6.17
C ALA A 33 -18.31 16.99 -5.31
N VAL A 34 -17.43 17.07 -4.32
CA VAL A 34 -17.26 15.99 -3.35
C VAL A 34 -18.63 15.84 -2.68
N ALA A 35 -19.24 14.65 -2.77
CA ALA A 35 -20.50 14.39 -2.09
C ALA A 35 -20.28 14.68 -0.60
N GLN A 36 -21.07 15.59 -0.02
CA GLN A 36 -20.94 15.96 1.38
C GLN A 36 -21.15 14.71 2.24
N GLU A 37 -20.19 14.41 3.12
CA GLU A 37 -20.29 13.30 4.06
C GLU A 37 -21.59 13.39 4.86
N THR A 38 -22.42 12.35 4.77
CA THR A 38 -23.70 12.28 5.47
C THR A 38 -23.48 11.61 6.82
N ILE A 39 -23.67 12.38 7.89
CA ILE A 39 -23.67 11.87 9.26
C ILE A 39 -25.07 11.34 9.61
N GLN A 40 -25.11 10.20 10.27
CA GLN A 40 -26.29 9.68 10.95
C GLN A 40 -25.95 9.50 12.41
N CYS A 41 -26.81 9.98 13.29
CA CYS A 41 -26.67 9.82 14.72
C CYS A 41 -27.92 9.15 15.31
N GLN A 42 -27.73 8.48 16.45
CA GLN A 42 -28.81 8.08 17.34
C GLN A 42 -29.51 9.33 17.89
N ASP A 43 -30.77 9.20 18.33
CA ASP A 43 -31.57 10.30 18.90
C ASP A 43 -30.85 11.07 20.01
N ASN A 44 -29.98 10.38 20.75
CA ASN A 44 -29.10 10.99 21.72
C ASN A 44 -27.82 10.17 21.94
N VAL A 45 -26.78 10.84 22.39
CA VAL A 45 -25.48 10.25 22.75
C VAL A 45 -25.40 10.05 24.26
N ALA A 46 -25.05 8.84 24.69
CA ALA A 46 -24.68 8.61 26.08
C ALA A 46 -23.32 9.26 26.39
N VAL A 47 -23.31 10.23 27.30
CA VAL A 47 -22.09 10.88 27.79
C VAL A 47 -21.91 10.58 29.27
N PHE A 48 -20.77 9.97 29.60
CA PHE A 48 -20.40 9.56 30.94
C PHE A 48 -19.46 10.56 31.58
N TYR A 49 -19.69 10.86 32.86
CA TYR A 49 -18.90 11.79 33.65
C TYR A 49 -18.36 11.10 34.88
N GLN A 50 -17.04 10.92 34.91
CA GLN A 50 -16.34 10.41 36.07
C GLN A 50 -15.89 11.58 36.95
N LYS A 51 -16.36 11.57 38.20
CA LYS A 51 -16.03 12.59 39.19
C LYS A 51 -14.77 12.22 39.98
N PRO A 52 -14.06 13.21 40.55
CA PRO A 52 -12.91 12.95 41.43
C PRO A 52 -13.24 12.08 42.66
N ASN A 53 -14.50 12.08 43.10
CA ASN A 53 -14.97 11.25 44.22
C ASN A 53 -15.38 9.83 43.80
N THR A 54 -14.97 9.37 42.61
CA THR A 54 -15.25 8.03 42.03
C THR A 54 -16.71 7.75 41.66
N ALA A 55 -17.59 8.76 41.75
CA ALA A 55 -18.95 8.64 41.22
C ALA A 55 -18.93 8.67 39.70
N LEU A 56 -19.82 7.88 39.08
CA LEU A 56 -20.06 7.91 37.65
C LEU A 56 -21.49 8.40 37.40
N ASP A 57 -21.61 9.45 36.60
CA ASP A 57 -22.88 9.95 36.09
C ASP A 57 -22.99 9.67 34.59
N ILE A 58 -24.22 9.69 34.09
CA ILE A 58 -24.54 9.72 32.66
C ILE A 58 -25.49 10.88 32.38
N ASP A 59 -25.32 11.52 31.23
CA ASP A 59 -26.30 12.42 30.62
C ASP A 59 -26.47 12.02 29.15
N ARG A 60 -27.50 12.55 28.49
CA ARG A 60 -27.81 12.26 27.09
C ARG A 60 -27.86 13.55 26.31
N HIS A 61 -26.92 13.71 25.38
CA HIS A 61 -26.88 14.85 24.47
C HIS A 61 -27.82 14.58 23.30
N GLU A 62 -28.82 15.44 23.11
CA GLU A 62 -29.76 15.34 22.00
C GLU A 62 -29.20 16.14 20.81
N GLU A 63 -29.49 15.71 19.58
CA GLU A 63 -29.01 16.33 18.33
C GLU A 63 -27.47 16.49 18.24
N PRO A 64 -26.70 15.42 18.49
CA PRO A 64 -25.23 15.46 18.45
C PRO A 64 -24.66 15.88 17.09
N GLU A 65 -25.39 15.70 15.99
CA GLU A 65 -24.98 16.09 14.64
C GLU A 65 -24.97 17.61 14.43
N THR A 66 -25.74 18.37 15.22
CA THR A 66 -25.84 19.83 15.11
C THR A 66 -25.08 20.57 16.20
N GLY A 67 -24.79 19.91 17.32
CA GLY A 67 -24.20 20.56 18.50
C GLY A 67 -25.16 21.51 19.20
N ALA A 68 -26.46 21.20 19.19
CA ALA A 68 -27.47 21.95 19.93
C ALA A 68 -27.26 21.81 21.44
N ARG A 69 -27.55 22.86 22.22
CA ARG A 69 -27.47 22.79 23.68
C ARG A 69 -28.72 22.10 24.26
N SER A 70 -28.88 20.79 23.99
CA SER A 70 -30.03 20.00 24.46
C SER A 70 -29.59 18.73 25.19
N TRP A 71 -30.10 18.54 26.40
CA TRP A 71 -29.73 17.43 27.29
C TRP A 71 -30.95 16.88 28.02
N THR A 72 -31.07 15.56 28.07
CA THR A 72 -32.18 14.90 28.77
C THR A 72 -32.08 15.05 30.29
N GLY A 73 -30.87 15.13 30.84
CA GLY A 73 -30.62 15.39 32.26
C GLY A 73 -29.68 14.37 32.92
N ARG A 74 -28.69 14.88 33.65
CA ARG A 74 -27.66 14.09 34.34
C ARG A 74 -28.22 13.23 35.47
N LYS A 75 -27.79 11.96 35.52
CA LYS A 75 -28.15 10.99 36.55
C LYS A 75 -26.91 10.22 37.05
N GLY A 76 -26.79 10.05 38.36
CA GLY A 76 -25.79 9.16 38.96
C GLY A 76 -26.12 7.69 38.70
N ILE A 77 -25.13 6.92 38.26
CA ILE A 77 -25.28 5.52 37.85
C ILE A 77 -24.30 4.55 38.52
N GLY A 78 -23.39 5.04 39.35
CA GLY A 78 -22.48 4.17 40.08
C GLY A 78 -21.47 4.93 40.93
N TRP A 79 -20.71 4.17 41.70
CA TRP A 79 -19.63 4.63 42.57
C TRP A 79 -18.42 3.70 42.43
N ALA A 80 -17.30 4.05 43.07
CA ALA A 80 -16.06 3.27 43.10
C ALA A 80 -15.36 3.08 41.75
N TRP A 81 -15.54 4.04 40.82
CA TRP A 81 -14.72 4.16 39.60
C TRP A 81 -13.38 4.80 39.94
N ASN A 82 -12.41 3.98 40.32
CA ASN A 82 -11.07 4.38 40.73
C ASN A 82 -10.10 4.50 39.54
N GLY A 83 -10.44 3.87 38.40
CA GLY A 83 -9.75 3.98 37.12
C GLY A 83 -10.39 4.97 36.15
N ARG A 84 -9.77 5.22 34.99
CA ARG A 84 -10.35 6.08 33.94
C ARG A 84 -11.50 5.35 33.24
N ALA A 85 -12.67 5.97 33.15
CA ALA A 85 -13.78 5.47 32.36
C ALA A 85 -13.53 5.70 30.85
N VAL A 86 -13.76 4.69 30.01
CA VAL A 86 -13.70 4.80 28.55
C VAL A 86 -14.93 4.13 27.97
N ALA A 87 -15.78 4.87 27.27
CA ALA A 87 -16.94 4.30 26.59
C ALA A 87 -16.49 3.53 25.33
N GLY A 88 -17.17 2.43 25.06
CA GLY A 88 -17.08 1.64 23.84
C GLY A 88 -18.46 1.49 23.20
N PRO A 89 -18.57 0.71 22.12
CA PRO A 89 -19.82 0.51 21.41
C PRO A 89 -20.81 -0.36 22.20
N ASP A 90 -22.07 -0.38 21.77
CA ASP A 90 -23.11 -1.26 22.33
C ASP A 90 -23.28 -1.13 23.86
N GLY A 91 -23.15 0.11 24.35
CA GLY A 91 -23.26 0.44 25.77
C GLY A 91 -22.10 -0.07 26.64
N LEU A 92 -21.01 -0.55 26.06
CA LEU A 92 -19.81 -0.95 26.79
C LEU A 92 -19.17 0.27 27.47
N VAL A 93 -18.72 0.08 28.70
CA VAL A 93 -17.96 1.06 29.47
C VAL A 93 -16.81 0.32 30.15
N TYR A 94 -15.59 0.79 29.90
CA TYR A 94 -14.38 0.20 30.45
C TYR A 94 -13.84 1.06 31.58
N GLU A 95 -13.40 0.44 32.66
CA GLU A 95 -12.58 1.08 33.69
C GLU A 95 -11.13 0.64 33.53
N ILE A 96 -10.24 1.59 33.25
CA ILE A 96 -8.80 1.36 33.23
C ILE A 96 -8.22 1.81 34.57
N THR A 97 -8.03 0.84 35.46
CA THR A 97 -7.59 1.05 36.85
C THR A 97 -6.15 1.60 36.92
N PRO A 98 -5.77 2.21 38.05
CA PRO A 98 -4.38 2.59 38.29
C PRO A 98 -3.38 1.45 38.19
N GLU A 99 -3.80 0.25 38.55
CA GLU A 99 -2.99 -0.96 38.50
C GLU A 99 -3.01 -1.63 37.12
N GLY A 100 -3.54 -0.95 36.09
CA GLY A 100 -3.52 -1.42 34.70
C GLY A 100 -4.47 -2.56 34.36
N LYS A 101 -5.44 -2.83 35.23
CA LYS A 101 -6.58 -3.68 34.92
C LYS A 101 -7.58 -2.94 34.05
N VAL A 102 -8.12 -3.65 33.06
CA VAL A 102 -9.25 -3.22 32.25
C VAL A 102 -10.46 -4.03 32.68
N ASN A 103 -11.39 -3.36 33.35
CA ASN A 103 -12.67 -3.93 33.74
C ASN A 103 -13.73 -3.52 32.73
N GLN A 104 -14.44 -4.48 32.17
CA GLN A 104 -15.55 -4.27 31.24
C GLN A 104 -16.88 -4.27 32.00
N PHE A 105 -17.70 -3.27 31.70
CA PHE A 105 -19.10 -3.16 32.11
C PHE A 105 -19.96 -2.95 30.86
N ARG A 106 -21.25 -3.29 30.94
CA ARG A 106 -22.21 -2.97 29.88
C ARG A 106 -23.45 -2.30 30.45
N ARG A 107 -23.83 -1.17 29.87
CA ARG A 107 -24.98 -0.36 30.26
C ARG A 107 -26.11 -0.58 29.25
N THR A 108 -27.26 -1.05 29.75
CA THR A 108 -28.48 -1.17 28.94
C THR A 108 -29.38 0.07 29.11
N SER A 109 -30.60 0.07 28.60
CA SER A 109 -31.60 1.09 28.96
C SER A 109 -31.98 1.03 30.45
N ASN A 110 -32.08 -0.18 31.03
CA ASN A 110 -32.67 -0.42 32.36
C ASN A 110 -31.67 -0.43 33.52
N GLY A 111 -30.40 -0.71 33.27
CA GLY A 111 -29.38 -0.71 34.32
C GLY A 111 -28.01 -1.13 33.79
N TRP A 112 -27.14 -1.53 34.70
CA TRP A 112 -25.94 -2.29 34.36
C TRP A 112 -26.30 -3.75 34.16
N GLU A 113 -25.69 -4.41 33.19
CA GLU A 113 -25.70 -5.86 33.13
C GLU A 113 -25.02 -6.47 34.36
N ASN A 114 -25.42 -7.68 34.74
CA ASN A 114 -24.88 -8.40 35.90
C ASN A 114 -24.86 -7.56 37.19
N GLY A 115 -25.82 -6.64 37.33
CA GLY A 115 -25.95 -5.74 38.49
C GLY A 115 -24.78 -4.76 38.64
N GLY A 116 -23.98 -4.53 37.60
CA GLY A 116 -22.78 -3.70 37.66
C GLY A 116 -21.53 -4.44 38.11
N THR A 117 -21.54 -5.77 38.10
CA THR A 117 -20.33 -6.56 38.33
C THR A 117 -19.46 -6.53 37.07
N ALA A 118 -18.22 -6.06 37.22
CA ALA A 118 -17.29 -5.95 36.09
C ALA A 118 -16.68 -7.30 35.69
N LYS A 119 -16.39 -7.47 34.40
CA LYS A 119 -15.54 -8.54 33.88
C LYS A 119 -14.12 -8.02 33.72
N LEU A 120 -13.14 -8.66 34.37
CA LEU A 120 -11.73 -8.35 34.14
C LEU A 120 -11.32 -8.93 32.79
N ILE A 121 -10.97 -8.08 31.83
CA ILE A 121 -10.58 -8.52 30.48
C ILE A 121 -9.08 -8.35 30.21
N LYS A 122 -8.37 -7.50 30.96
CA LYS A 122 -6.91 -7.29 30.82
C LYS A 122 -6.26 -6.83 32.12
N SER A 123 -4.97 -7.06 32.34
CA SER A 123 -4.30 -6.78 33.64
C SER A 123 -2.85 -6.27 33.58
N ASP A 124 -2.35 -5.98 32.38
CA ASP A 124 -0.95 -5.64 32.08
C ASP A 124 -0.79 -4.22 31.50
N TRP A 125 -1.81 -3.35 31.57
CA TRP A 125 -1.73 -1.94 31.16
C TRP A 125 -1.27 -1.03 32.31
N ASN A 126 -0.21 -1.45 33.01
CA ASN A 126 0.18 -0.92 34.32
C ASN A 126 0.97 0.41 34.19
N ASP A 127 0.36 1.43 33.60
CA ASP A 127 1.02 2.72 33.41
C ASP A 127 0.10 3.93 33.66
N PRO A 128 0.03 4.40 34.93
CA PRO A 128 -0.81 5.51 35.35
C PRO A 128 -0.63 6.81 34.57
N GLY A 129 0.57 7.08 34.03
CA GLY A 129 0.92 8.32 33.33
C GLY A 129 0.28 8.46 31.95
N TYR A 130 -0.27 7.39 31.40
CA TYR A 130 -0.74 7.34 30.01
C TYR A 130 -2.21 6.96 29.89
N ARG A 131 -2.99 7.11 30.97
CA ARG A 131 -4.44 6.86 30.93
C ARG A 131 -5.16 7.69 29.88
N SER A 132 -4.70 8.92 29.59
CA SER A 132 -5.21 9.78 28.50
C SER A 132 -4.86 9.31 27.09
N ARG A 133 -4.07 8.24 26.96
CA ARG A 133 -3.60 7.66 25.69
C ARG A 133 -4.21 6.27 25.45
N VAL A 134 -5.43 6.08 25.91
CA VAL A 134 -6.27 4.92 25.61
C VAL A 134 -7.63 5.39 25.13
N THR A 135 -8.13 4.77 24.08
CA THR A 135 -9.49 4.97 23.55
C THR A 135 -10.03 3.68 22.96
N VAL A 136 -11.36 3.59 22.82
CA VAL A 136 -12.06 2.54 22.10
C VAL A 136 -12.84 3.18 20.95
N ASP A 137 -12.81 2.59 19.77
CA ASP A 137 -13.55 3.08 18.61
C ASP A 137 -14.95 2.46 18.49
N SER A 138 -15.71 2.85 17.45
CA SER A 138 -17.08 2.37 17.24
C SER A 138 -17.19 0.88 16.91
N THR A 139 -16.09 0.22 16.57
CA THR A 139 -16.02 -1.23 16.30
C THR A 139 -15.61 -2.04 17.52
N GLY A 140 -15.24 -1.36 18.62
CA GLY A 140 -14.75 -1.98 19.84
C GLY A 140 -13.24 -2.16 19.87
N ASP A 141 -12.51 -1.57 18.92
CA ASP A 141 -11.06 -1.63 18.89
C ASP A 141 -10.43 -0.64 19.84
N PHE A 142 -9.46 -1.13 20.60
CA PHE A 142 -8.67 -0.32 21.51
C PHE A 142 -7.43 0.20 20.82
N TYR A 143 -7.17 1.50 21.02
CA TYR A 143 -5.96 2.15 20.58
C TYR A 143 -5.23 2.72 21.79
N VAL A 144 -3.98 2.27 21.98
CA VAL A 144 -3.24 2.45 23.22
C VAL A 144 -1.84 2.97 22.90
N ILE A 145 -1.40 4.00 23.60
CA ILE A 145 -0.01 4.47 23.57
C ILE A 145 0.60 4.40 24.97
N LEU A 146 1.38 3.34 25.21
CA LEU A 146 2.03 3.06 26.50
C LEU A 146 3.37 3.81 26.66
N SER A 147 4.11 3.54 27.74
CA SER A 147 5.41 4.17 28.06
C SER A 147 6.50 3.94 27.02
N ASP A 148 6.42 2.83 26.27
CA ASP A 148 7.35 2.54 25.18
C ASP A 148 7.08 3.38 23.92
N ASN A 149 6.10 4.30 23.98
CA ASN A 149 5.77 5.27 22.95
C ASN A 149 5.26 4.67 21.63
N ARG A 150 4.82 3.41 21.66
CA ARG A 150 4.25 2.72 20.50
C ARG A 150 2.75 2.82 20.52
N LEU A 151 2.15 3.03 19.34
CA LEU A 151 0.73 2.85 19.15
C LEU A 151 0.45 1.37 18.92
N ARG A 152 -0.45 0.82 19.73
CA ARG A 152 -0.96 -0.54 19.60
C ARG A 152 -2.46 -0.53 19.39
N TRP A 153 -2.90 -1.46 18.55
CA TRP A 153 -4.28 -1.84 18.33
C TRP A 153 -4.56 -3.15 19.05
N TYR A 154 -5.71 -3.23 19.71
CA TYR A 154 -6.19 -4.46 20.32
C TYR A 154 -7.67 -4.66 20.02
N ARG A 155 -8.06 -5.92 19.79
CA ARG A 155 -9.45 -6.36 19.70
C ARG A 155 -9.68 -7.49 20.67
N TYR A 156 -10.74 -7.39 21.47
CA TYR A 156 -11.18 -8.43 22.39
C TYR A 156 -12.39 -9.14 21.81
N ASP A 157 -12.30 -10.46 21.63
CA ASP A 157 -13.44 -11.28 21.24
C ASP A 157 -14.18 -11.72 22.51
N GLU A 158 -15.41 -11.23 22.70
CA GLU A 158 -16.19 -11.56 23.90
C GLU A 158 -16.64 -13.02 23.96
N ASN A 159 -16.69 -13.73 22.82
CA ASN A 159 -17.11 -15.13 22.75
C ASN A 159 -15.97 -16.08 23.09
N THR A 160 -14.77 -15.81 22.57
CA THR A 160 -13.58 -16.65 22.83
C THR A 160 -12.78 -16.18 24.05
N GLU A 161 -13.01 -14.95 24.51
CA GLU A 161 -12.24 -14.28 25.56
C GLU A 161 -10.76 -14.08 25.20
N GLU A 162 -10.46 -14.00 23.91
CA GLU A 162 -9.10 -13.82 23.40
C GLU A 162 -8.83 -12.39 22.93
N TRP A 163 -7.58 -11.98 23.07
CA TRP A 163 -7.09 -10.71 22.55
C TRP A 163 -6.29 -10.91 21.28
N SER A 164 -6.62 -10.11 20.27
CA SER A 164 -5.74 -9.84 19.14
C SER A 164 -4.96 -8.56 19.40
N GLU A 165 -3.68 -8.51 19.04
CA GLU A 165 -2.81 -7.34 19.19
C GLU A 165 -2.03 -7.06 17.91
N ARG A 166 -1.84 -5.77 17.60
CA ARG A 166 -0.92 -5.32 16.56
C ARG A 166 -0.24 -4.02 16.96
N THR A 167 1.08 -3.93 16.77
CA THR A 167 1.77 -2.64 16.82
C THR A 167 1.56 -1.89 15.51
N LEU A 168 0.97 -0.70 15.56
CA LEU A 168 0.67 0.10 14.38
C LEU A 168 1.75 1.15 14.07
N SER A 169 2.49 1.58 15.09
CA SER A 169 3.58 2.55 14.94
C SER A 169 4.50 2.56 16.17
N PHE A 170 5.77 2.91 15.97
CA PHE A 170 6.79 2.94 17.02
C PHE A 170 7.11 4.34 17.57
N ASN A 171 6.61 5.41 16.93
CA ASN A 171 7.03 6.79 17.20
C ASN A 171 5.85 7.71 17.59
N TRP A 172 4.99 7.27 18.51
CA TRP A 172 3.80 8.01 18.96
C TRP A 172 3.99 8.73 20.31
N GLY A 173 5.22 8.78 20.82
CA GLY A 173 5.61 9.47 22.05
C GLY A 173 5.25 10.96 22.11
N ARG A 174 5.15 11.62 20.95
CA ARG A 174 4.80 13.05 20.86
C ARG A 174 3.36 13.38 21.27
N PHE A 175 2.47 12.39 21.25
CA PHE A 175 1.05 12.58 21.55
C PHE A 175 0.78 12.31 23.03
N ASN A 176 0.15 13.26 23.73
CA ASN A 176 -0.22 13.14 25.14
C ASN A 176 -1.71 12.80 25.36
N MET A 177 -2.46 12.65 24.26
CA MET A 177 -3.88 12.31 24.28
C MET A 177 -4.25 11.55 23.01
N ILE A 178 -5.16 10.57 23.12
CA ILE A 178 -5.86 9.94 22.01
C ILE A 178 -7.36 9.85 22.33
N THR A 179 -8.21 10.06 21.32
CA THR A 179 -9.65 9.72 21.35
C THR A 179 -10.05 9.17 20.00
N ALA A 180 -10.89 8.14 19.98
CA ALA A 180 -11.49 7.64 18.76
C ALA A 180 -12.57 8.63 18.30
N GLY A 181 -12.79 8.71 16.99
CA GLY A 181 -13.75 9.61 16.33
C GLY A 181 -14.83 8.88 15.51
N GLY A 182 -14.84 7.55 15.54
CA GLY A 182 -15.63 6.68 14.65
C GLY A 182 -14.82 5.43 14.29
N ASN A 183 -15.19 4.72 13.22
CA ASN A 183 -14.53 3.47 12.80
C ASN A 183 -13.07 3.72 12.42
N GLY A 184 -12.13 3.29 13.27
CA GLY A 184 -10.70 3.48 13.03
C GLY A 184 -10.20 4.93 13.05
N VAL A 185 -11.08 5.92 13.20
CA VAL A 185 -10.74 7.35 13.23
C VAL A 185 -10.15 7.67 14.59
N LEU A 186 -8.97 8.31 14.60
CA LEU A 186 -8.24 8.66 15.81
C LEU A 186 -7.87 10.14 15.79
N TYR A 187 -8.18 10.82 16.89
CA TYR A 187 -7.70 12.16 17.17
C TYR A 187 -6.62 12.11 18.23
N THR A 188 -5.46 12.67 17.92
CA THR A 188 -4.32 12.75 18.83
C THR A 188 -3.88 14.18 19.05
N ARG A 189 -3.49 14.49 20.28
CA ARG A 189 -3.01 15.83 20.66
C ARG A 189 -1.55 15.78 21.07
N THR A 190 -0.75 16.71 20.61
CA THR A 190 0.64 16.91 21.07
C THR A 190 0.71 17.75 22.35
N GLY A 191 1.87 17.80 22.99
CA GLY A 191 2.10 18.63 24.18
C GLY A 191 1.91 20.15 23.96
N ASN A 192 2.22 20.65 22.76
CA ASN A 192 1.97 22.05 22.35
C ASN A 192 0.52 22.31 21.90
N GLY A 193 -0.33 21.28 21.89
CA GLY A 193 -1.74 21.39 21.56
C GLY A 193 -2.08 21.44 20.07
N ASP A 194 -1.21 20.91 19.21
CA ASP A 194 -1.63 20.56 17.85
C ASP A 194 -2.53 19.32 17.90
N LEU A 195 -3.57 19.30 17.08
CA LEU A 195 -4.49 18.18 16.94
C LEU A 195 -4.27 17.51 15.58
N TYR A 196 -4.17 16.19 15.59
CA TYR A 196 -3.98 15.36 14.41
C TYR A 196 -5.09 14.33 14.30
N ARG A 197 -5.65 14.18 13.11
CA ARG A 197 -6.59 13.11 12.72
C ARG A 197 -5.84 12.02 11.96
N HIS A 198 -6.26 10.79 12.19
CA HIS A 198 -5.80 9.58 11.52
C HIS A 198 -6.98 8.67 11.29
N GLN A 199 -6.85 7.74 10.36
CA GLN A 199 -7.84 6.69 10.15
C GLN A 199 -7.15 5.37 9.81
N TYR A 200 -7.36 4.37 10.67
CA TYR A 200 -6.81 3.03 10.52
C TYR A 200 -7.91 2.01 10.24
N HIS A 201 -7.81 1.30 9.13
CA HIS A 201 -8.71 0.21 8.81
C HIS A 201 -8.09 -1.13 9.23
N ALA A 202 -8.62 -1.73 10.31
CA ALA A 202 -7.98 -2.84 11.02
C ALA A 202 -7.90 -4.14 10.19
N GLU A 203 -8.90 -4.41 9.38
CA GLU A 203 -9.08 -5.65 8.62
C GLU A 203 -8.14 -5.69 7.42
N SER A 204 -8.03 -4.56 6.69
CA SER A 204 -7.08 -4.41 5.59
C SER A 204 -5.67 -4.00 6.05
N GLN A 205 -5.51 -3.69 7.33
CA GLN A 205 -4.28 -3.17 7.93
C GLN A 205 -3.71 -1.95 7.17
N ARG A 206 -4.57 -1.00 6.82
CA ARG A 206 -4.22 0.22 6.08
C ARG A 206 -4.48 1.48 6.90
N TRP A 207 -3.51 2.40 6.91
CA TRP A 207 -3.70 3.79 7.30
C TRP A 207 -4.32 4.55 6.11
N LEU A 208 -5.63 4.77 6.15
CA LEU A 208 -6.37 5.54 5.14
C LEU A 208 -6.04 7.03 5.22
N GLU A 209 -5.81 7.50 6.45
CA GLU A 209 -5.28 8.82 6.75
C GLU A 209 -4.27 8.69 7.88
N ARG A 210 -3.15 9.42 7.79
CA ARG A 210 -2.11 9.38 8.82
C ARG A 210 -1.48 10.76 9.00
N ASP A 211 -1.34 11.15 10.26
CA ASP A 211 -0.65 12.37 10.68
C ASP A 211 -1.23 13.64 10.03
N ASN A 212 -2.54 13.67 9.76
CA ASN A 212 -3.23 14.84 9.23
C ASN A 212 -3.43 15.89 10.33
N LYS A 213 -2.67 17.00 10.30
CA LYS A 213 -2.81 18.08 11.30
C LYS A 213 -4.09 18.88 11.02
N VAL A 214 -5.08 18.72 11.88
CA VAL A 214 -6.41 19.37 11.78
C VAL A 214 -6.61 20.50 12.79
N GLY A 215 -5.71 20.64 13.76
CA GLY A 215 -5.67 21.75 14.72
C GLY A 215 -4.26 22.29 14.91
N HIS A 216 -4.10 23.60 14.75
CA HIS A 216 -2.81 24.30 14.76
C HIS A 216 -2.56 25.01 16.10
N GLY A 217 -2.59 24.26 17.19
CA GLY A 217 -2.42 24.76 18.56
C GLY A 217 -3.72 25.08 19.29
N GLY A 218 -3.62 25.35 20.60
CA GLY A 218 -4.74 25.75 21.46
C GLY A 218 -5.51 24.59 22.08
N TRP A 219 -5.35 23.36 21.58
CA TRP A 219 -6.05 22.18 22.12
C TRP A 219 -5.51 21.71 23.48
N GLN A 220 -4.34 22.19 23.91
CA GLN A 220 -3.80 21.93 25.23
C GLN A 220 -4.62 22.59 26.35
N LYS A 221 -5.50 23.54 26.03
CA LYS A 221 -6.42 24.15 27.00
C LYS A 221 -7.51 23.19 27.48
N PHE A 222 -7.77 22.12 26.74
CA PHE A 222 -8.83 21.17 27.08
C PHE A 222 -8.34 20.13 28.07
N SER A 223 -9.07 19.95 29.17
CA SER A 223 -8.78 18.94 30.18
C SER A 223 -9.27 17.55 29.78
N SER A 224 -10.32 17.48 28.97
CA SER A 224 -10.88 16.24 28.42
C SER A 224 -11.35 16.44 26.98
N ILE A 225 -11.12 15.44 26.11
CA ILE A 225 -11.66 15.37 24.76
C ILE A 225 -12.18 13.94 24.53
N THR A 226 -13.37 13.81 23.98
CA THR A 226 -14.02 12.52 23.61
C THR A 226 -14.83 12.70 22.33
N SER A 227 -15.32 11.61 21.74
CA SER A 227 -16.21 11.63 20.58
C SER A 227 -17.47 10.80 20.78
N ALA A 228 -18.51 11.15 20.02
CA ALA A 228 -19.71 10.32 19.82
C ALA A 228 -19.60 9.37 18.61
N GLY A 229 -18.48 9.40 17.88
CA GLY A 229 -18.40 8.88 16.51
C GLY A 229 -18.71 9.93 15.45
N GLY A 230 -18.62 9.56 14.18
CA GLY A 230 -18.95 10.41 13.03
C GLY A 230 -18.21 11.75 13.00
N ASP A 231 -16.97 11.78 13.49
CA ASP A 231 -16.13 12.98 13.60
C ASP A 231 -16.73 14.11 14.48
N VAL A 232 -17.67 13.76 15.36
CA VAL A 232 -18.24 14.67 16.38
C VAL A 232 -17.40 14.60 17.67
N LEU A 233 -16.82 15.72 18.09
CA LEU A 233 -15.98 15.82 19.28
C LEU A 233 -16.61 16.71 20.36
N TYR A 234 -16.43 16.32 21.60
CA TYR A 234 -16.68 17.14 22.79
C TYR A 234 -15.37 17.42 23.51
N ALA A 235 -15.12 18.67 23.85
CA ALA A 235 -13.93 19.10 24.57
C ALA A 235 -14.30 19.98 25.77
N VAL A 236 -13.70 19.75 26.92
CA VAL A 236 -13.96 20.51 28.16
C VAL A 236 -12.84 21.51 28.36
N ASP A 237 -13.16 22.80 28.37
CA ASP A 237 -12.17 23.85 28.63
C ASP A 237 -11.65 23.72 30.07
N GLY A 238 -10.34 23.60 30.21
CA GLY A 238 -9.69 23.34 31.50
C GLY A 238 -9.75 24.53 32.47
N ASN A 239 -10.13 25.72 32.02
CA ASN A 239 -10.26 26.90 32.87
C ASN A 239 -11.72 27.20 33.23
N SER A 240 -12.62 27.20 32.24
CA SER A 240 -14.03 27.56 32.48
C SER A 240 -14.91 26.36 32.82
N GLY A 241 -14.51 25.14 32.43
CA GLY A 241 -15.37 23.97 32.47
C GLY A 241 -16.44 23.95 31.38
N ASP A 242 -16.40 24.88 30.42
CA ASP A 242 -17.33 24.86 29.29
C ASP A 242 -17.08 23.62 28.44
N MET A 243 -18.17 22.92 28.10
CA MET A 243 -18.16 21.79 27.19
C MET A 243 -18.45 22.32 25.78
N LEU A 244 -17.45 22.21 24.91
CA LEU A 244 -17.47 22.66 23.53
C LEU A 244 -17.66 21.49 22.57
N TRP A 245 -18.54 21.68 21.60
CA TRP A 245 -18.79 20.76 20.50
C TRP A 245 -18.03 21.19 19.25
N TYR A 246 -17.46 20.22 18.56
CA TYR A 246 -16.79 20.34 17.27
C TYR A 246 -17.25 19.22 16.34
N ARG A 247 -17.25 19.46 15.02
CA ARG A 247 -17.41 18.42 14.03
C ARG A 247 -16.46 18.65 12.86
N TYR A 248 -15.66 17.65 12.54
CA TYR A 248 -14.80 17.69 11.36
C TYR A 248 -15.59 17.22 10.13
N LEU A 249 -15.37 17.85 8.97
CA LEU A 249 -16.12 17.61 7.73
C LEU A 249 -15.26 17.00 6.62
N GLY A 250 -14.00 16.65 6.93
CA GLY A 250 -13.00 16.24 5.94
C GLY A 250 -12.26 17.43 5.33
N ASN A 251 -11.17 17.15 4.61
CA ASN A 251 -10.41 18.12 3.80
C ASN A 251 -9.92 19.38 4.55
N GLY A 252 -9.75 19.30 5.87
CA GLY A 252 -9.33 20.41 6.72
C GLY A 252 -10.45 21.34 7.16
N GLU A 253 -11.71 21.02 6.84
CA GLU A 253 -12.88 21.81 7.18
C GLU A 253 -13.55 21.32 8.48
N TRP A 254 -14.07 22.28 9.24
CA TRP A 254 -14.87 22.04 10.44
C TRP A 254 -16.26 22.64 10.23
N ALA A 255 -17.27 22.04 10.86
CA ALA A 255 -18.59 22.64 10.94
C ALA A 255 -18.54 23.99 11.67
N GLU A 256 -19.54 24.83 11.44
CA GLU A 256 -19.66 26.13 12.13
C GLU A 256 -19.61 25.95 13.66
N GLY A 257 -18.57 26.50 14.29
CA GLY A 257 -18.29 26.28 15.71
C GLY A 257 -16.88 26.73 16.12
N PRO A 258 -16.46 26.47 17.37
CA PRO A 258 -17.10 25.61 18.37
C PRO A 258 -18.42 26.13 18.94
N LYS A 259 -19.28 25.21 19.41
CA LYS A 259 -20.53 25.55 20.11
C LYS A 259 -20.45 25.13 21.57
N THR A 260 -20.82 26.01 22.50
CA THR A 260 -20.94 25.63 23.92
C THR A 260 -22.24 24.84 24.13
N VAL A 261 -22.09 23.54 24.39
CA VAL A 261 -23.21 22.61 24.58
C VAL A 261 -23.49 22.32 26.05
N GLY A 262 -22.64 22.75 26.98
CA GLY A 262 -22.88 22.56 28.41
C GLY A 262 -21.70 22.99 29.26
N SER A 263 -21.69 22.57 30.52
CA SER A 263 -20.53 22.76 31.40
C SER A 263 -20.41 21.64 32.44
N ILE A 264 -19.16 21.32 32.77
CA ILE A 264 -18.77 20.45 33.88
C ILE A 264 -17.52 21.02 34.55
N PRO A 265 -17.26 20.74 35.84
CA PRO A 265 -15.98 21.10 36.43
C PRO A 265 -14.79 20.53 35.64
N ALA A 266 -13.72 21.32 35.49
CA ALA A 266 -12.59 20.99 34.63
C ALA A 266 -11.79 19.75 35.06
N ASP A 267 -11.90 19.35 36.33
CA ASP A 267 -11.26 18.18 36.92
C ASP A 267 -12.07 16.88 36.75
N TRP A 268 -13.24 16.95 36.10
CA TRP A 268 -14.03 15.76 35.76
C TRP A 268 -13.54 15.15 34.45
N HIS A 269 -13.55 13.82 34.37
CA HIS A 269 -13.25 13.10 33.14
C HIS A 269 -14.54 12.77 32.38
N MET A 270 -14.52 12.91 31.06
CA MET A 270 -15.68 12.74 30.20
C MET A 270 -15.38 11.74 29.07
N THR A 271 -16.32 10.83 28.81
CA THR A 271 -16.26 9.91 27.67
C THR A 271 -17.66 9.70 27.09
N ALA A 272 -17.77 9.50 25.79
CA ALA A 272 -19.04 9.35 25.08
C ALA A 272 -19.02 8.10 24.21
N ALA A 273 -20.19 7.49 24.00
CA ALA A 273 -20.32 6.27 23.23
C ALA A 273 -19.90 6.51 21.76
N PRO A 274 -18.82 5.87 21.27
CA PRO A 274 -18.19 6.20 19.98
C PRO A 274 -18.98 5.72 18.75
N ASP A 275 -20.02 4.91 18.96
CA ASP A 275 -20.95 4.37 17.95
C ASP A 275 -22.30 5.12 17.90
N SER A 276 -22.39 6.27 18.57
CA SER A 276 -23.65 7.05 18.57
C SER A 276 -23.85 7.83 17.27
N CYS A 277 -22.77 8.13 16.56
CA CYS A 277 -22.78 8.79 15.26
C CYS A 277 -21.85 8.06 14.28
N GLU A 278 -22.26 7.97 13.03
CA GLU A 278 -21.50 7.33 11.96
C GLU A 278 -21.58 8.13 10.65
N ILE A 279 -20.60 7.94 9.77
CA ILE A 279 -20.60 8.50 8.41
C ILE A 279 -21.12 7.39 7.48
N LEU A 280 -22.28 7.59 6.86
CA LEU A 280 -22.97 6.54 6.10
C LEU A 280 -22.28 6.17 4.78
N ASN A 281 -21.57 7.12 4.18
CA ASN A 281 -20.91 6.95 2.88
C ASN A 281 -19.39 6.93 3.05
N GLU A 282 -18.91 6.36 4.15
CA GLU A 282 -17.49 6.23 4.41
C GLU A 282 -16.86 5.28 3.39
N SER A 283 -15.86 5.76 2.65
CA SER A 283 -15.16 4.97 1.64
C SER A 283 -14.10 4.10 2.28
N LEU A 284 -14.52 3.00 2.91
CA LEU A 284 -13.61 2.01 3.47
C LEU A 284 -13.13 1.01 2.40
N PRO A 285 -11.91 0.47 2.57
CA PRO A 285 -11.46 -0.73 1.88
C PRO A 285 -12.49 -1.86 1.88
N GLU A 286 -12.63 -2.55 0.76
CA GLU A 286 -13.34 -3.84 0.69
C GLU A 286 -12.37 -4.98 0.33
N PRO A 287 -12.65 -6.22 0.76
CA PRO A 287 -11.86 -7.38 0.35
C PRO A 287 -11.86 -7.55 -1.18
N VAL A 288 -10.73 -7.98 -1.71
CA VAL A 288 -10.52 -8.11 -3.16
C VAL A 288 -10.36 -9.58 -3.51
N THR A 289 -11.14 -10.08 -4.48
CA THR A 289 -10.88 -11.39 -5.08
C THR A 289 -9.89 -11.26 -6.22
N VAL A 290 -8.79 -12.00 -6.14
CA VAL A 290 -7.75 -12.03 -7.17
C VAL A 290 -7.70 -13.44 -7.78
N PRO A 291 -7.79 -13.58 -9.12
CA PRO A 291 -7.81 -14.89 -9.77
C PRO A 291 -6.43 -15.55 -9.81
N LEU A 292 -6.42 -16.89 -9.76
CA LEU A 292 -5.20 -17.71 -9.95
C LEU A 292 -4.64 -17.53 -11.35
N ARG A 293 -3.33 -17.29 -11.42
CA ARG A 293 -2.57 -17.16 -12.66
C ARG A 293 -1.52 -18.25 -12.75
N ASP A 294 -1.88 -19.37 -13.36
CA ASP A 294 -0.99 -20.51 -13.58
C ASP A 294 0.27 -20.14 -14.38
N THR A 295 0.18 -19.10 -15.23
CA THR A 295 1.26 -18.59 -16.08
C THR A 295 1.89 -17.30 -15.54
N ALA A 296 1.77 -17.00 -14.24
CA ALA A 296 2.51 -15.91 -13.64
C ALA A 296 4.04 -16.13 -13.81
N PRO A 297 4.84 -15.11 -14.12
CA PRO A 297 6.30 -15.26 -14.14
C PRO A 297 6.82 -15.64 -12.75
N ASN A 298 7.94 -16.36 -12.67
CA ASN A 298 8.67 -16.57 -11.42
C ASN A 298 9.43 -15.29 -11.03
N ALA A 299 9.85 -15.18 -9.77
CA ALA A 299 10.85 -14.22 -9.33
C ALA A 299 12.20 -14.92 -9.11
N ILE A 300 13.29 -14.14 -9.18
CA ILE A 300 14.64 -14.59 -8.91
C ILE A 300 15.43 -13.48 -8.23
N VAL A 301 16.25 -13.84 -7.24
CA VAL A 301 17.21 -12.95 -6.58
C VAL A 301 18.52 -13.71 -6.32
N GLU A 302 19.65 -13.01 -6.29
CA GLU A 302 20.93 -13.57 -5.85
C GLU A 302 21.15 -13.30 -4.36
N GLY A 303 21.40 -14.34 -3.57
CA GLY A 303 21.78 -14.27 -2.17
C GLY A 303 23.16 -13.66 -1.97
N THR A 304 23.49 -13.27 -0.73
CA THR A 304 24.83 -12.74 -0.39
C THR A 304 25.95 -13.79 -0.52
N ASP A 305 25.57 -15.07 -0.59
CA ASP A 305 26.44 -16.21 -0.85
C ASP A 305 26.64 -16.51 -2.35
N GLY A 306 26.04 -15.70 -3.23
CA GLY A 306 26.10 -15.86 -4.69
C GLY A 306 25.19 -16.94 -5.25
N ARG A 307 24.33 -17.58 -4.43
CA ARG A 307 23.36 -18.59 -4.87
C ARG A 307 22.06 -17.92 -5.30
N LEU A 308 21.45 -18.45 -6.35
CA LEU A 308 20.17 -17.95 -6.87
C LEU A 308 18.99 -18.54 -6.08
N HIS A 309 18.04 -17.68 -5.72
CA HIS A 309 16.77 -18.07 -5.10
C HIS A 309 15.64 -17.81 -6.10
N HIS A 310 14.94 -18.87 -6.48
CA HIS A 310 13.78 -18.84 -7.36
C HIS A 310 12.49 -18.87 -6.54
N PHE A 311 11.50 -18.11 -6.96
CA PHE A 311 10.19 -18.07 -6.30
C PHE A 311 9.08 -18.15 -7.33
N TYR A 312 8.07 -18.99 -7.09
CA TYR A 312 6.90 -19.02 -7.94
C TYR A 312 5.66 -19.50 -7.18
N VAL A 313 4.50 -19.24 -7.76
CA VAL A 313 3.23 -19.86 -7.34
C VAL A 313 2.87 -20.91 -8.38
N ASP A 314 2.57 -22.12 -7.93
CA ASP A 314 2.16 -23.21 -8.83
C ASP A 314 0.65 -23.18 -9.15
N SER A 315 0.19 -24.11 -9.99
CA SER A 315 -1.21 -24.20 -10.41
C SER A 315 -2.18 -24.61 -9.30
N TYR A 316 -1.68 -24.96 -8.11
CA TYR A 316 -2.49 -25.24 -6.91
C TYR A 316 -2.52 -24.04 -5.96
N GLY A 317 -1.87 -22.94 -6.33
CA GLY A 317 -1.71 -21.76 -5.48
C GLY A 317 -0.66 -21.94 -4.38
N ARG A 318 0.21 -22.96 -4.43
CA ARG A 318 1.25 -23.16 -3.43
C ARG A 318 2.43 -22.23 -3.71
N PHE A 319 2.96 -21.61 -2.65
CA PHE A 319 4.12 -20.74 -2.74
C PHE A 319 5.40 -21.58 -2.67
N VAL A 320 6.17 -21.58 -3.76
CA VAL A 320 7.36 -22.41 -3.93
C VAL A 320 8.63 -21.54 -3.92
N HIS A 321 9.63 -22.01 -3.19
CA HIS A 321 11.02 -21.51 -3.21
C HIS A 321 11.93 -22.59 -3.79
N GLY A 322 12.90 -22.18 -4.61
CA GLY A 322 14.01 -23.01 -5.06
C GLY A 322 15.34 -22.35 -4.74
N GLU A 323 16.27 -23.05 -4.10
CA GLU A 323 17.63 -22.57 -3.83
C GLU A 323 18.62 -23.27 -4.74
N GLN A 324 19.49 -22.51 -5.40
CA GLN A 324 20.60 -23.08 -6.15
C GLN A 324 21.53 -23.84 -5.22
N ARG A 325 21.83 -25.11 -5.51
CA ARG A 325 22.64 -25.94 -4.63
C ARG A 325 24.09 -25.49 -4.56
N ASN A 326 24.68 -25.18 -5.71
CA ASN A 326 26.08 -24.76 -5.85
C ASN A 326 26.18 -23.60 -6.84
N THR A 327 27.04 -22.62 -6.58
CA THR A 327 27.21 -21.40 -7.40
C THR A 327 27.67 -21.66 -8.84
N ASP A 328 28.26 -22.83 -9.11
CA ASP A 328 28.86 -23.20 -10.40
C ASP A 328 27.85 -23.75 -11.42
N ASP A 329 26.65 -24.15 -10.96
CA ASP A 329 25.59 -24.69 -11.84
C ASP A 329 24.23 -24.12 -11.44
N ILE A 330 23.70 -23.24 -12.27
CA ILE A 330 22.40 -22.57 -12.07
C ILE A 330 21.20 -23.51 -12.28
N THR A 331 21.41 -24.75 -12.75
CA THR A 331 20.32 -25.68 -13.10
C THR A 331 20.03 -26.70 -11.98
N ILE A 332 20.90 -26.80 -10.98
CA ILE A 332 20.72 -27.69 -9.83
C ILE A 332 20.09 -26.88 -8.71
N ILE A 333 18.76 -27.02 -8.57
CA ILE A 333 17.93 -26.26 -7.64
C ILE A 333 17.24 -27.23 -6.67
N ASP A 334 17.29 -26.92 -5.38
CA ASP A 334 16.56 -27.62 -4.32
C ASP A 334 15.24 -26.87 -4.02
N PHE A 335 14.10 -27.55 -4.18
CA PHE A 335 12.78 -26.93 -4.06
C PHE A 335 12.11 -27.25 -2.72
N HIS A 336 11.48 -26.22 -2.15
CA HIS A 336 10.74 -26.26 -0.90
C HIS A 336 9.44 -25.47 -1.01
N LEU A 337 8.42 -25.89 -0.25
CA LEU A 337 7.21 -25.08 -0.08
C LEU A 337 7.44 -24.04 1.02
N ILE A 338 6.96 -22.82 0.79
CA ILE A 338 6.75 -21.83 1.84
C ILE A 338 5.34 -22.11 2.40
N PRO A 339 5.20 -22.60 3.65
CA PRO A 339 3.90 -22.98 4.18
C PRO A 339 2.97 -21.76 4.29
N GLY A 340 1.67 -21.93 4.03
CA GLY A 340 0.69 -20.85 4.17
C GLY A 340 -0.55 -21.05 3.31
N GLU A 341 -1.40 -20.02 3.31
CA GLU A 341 -2.63 -19.98 2.52
C GLU A 341 -2.34 -19.86 1.01
N PRO A 342 -3.28 -20.30 0.13
CA PRO A 342 -3.12 -20.24 -1.31
C PRO A 342 -2.85 -18.82 -1.85
N SER A 343 -1.86 -18.74 -2.74
CA SER A 343 -1.41 -17.54 -3.46
C SER A 343 -1.77 -17.61 -4.95
N THR A 344 -1.66 -16.50 -5.68
CA THR A 344 -2.36 -16.38 -6.97
C THR A 344 -1.61 -15.70 -8.11
N ASN A 345 -0.60 -14.88 -7.78
CA ASN A 345 0.05 -13.95 -8.70
C ASN A 345 1.58 -14.15 -8.71
N HIS A 346 2.30 -13.27 -9.41
CA HIS A 346 3.77 -13.22 -9.39
C HIS A 346 4.28 -12.98 -7.95
N PRO A 347 5.01 -13.91 -7.32
CA PRO A 347 5.64 -13.64 -6.04
C PRO A 347 6.84 -12.71 -6.23
N THR A 348 7.30 -12.09 -5.16
CA THR A 348 8.51 -11.27 -5.16
C THR A 348 9.39 -11.60 -3.98
N ALA A 349 10.67 -11.28 -4.11
CA ALA A 349 11.64 -11.48 -3.05
C ALA A 349 12.67 -10.35 -3.04
N ALA A 350 13.34 -10.18 -1.91
CA ALA A 350 14.49 -9.31 -1.75
C ALA A 350 15.46 -9.90 -0.74
N VAL A 351 16.74 -9.63 -0.97
CA VAL A 351 17.84 -10.02 -0.08
C VAL A 351 18.21 -8.82 0.79
N ARG A 352 18.20 -9.05 2.10
CA ARG A 352 18.57 -8.06 3.10
C ARG A 352 20.09 -8.01 3.26
N GLU A 353 20.57 -6.96 3.91
CA GLU A 353 22.01 -6.76 4.14
C GLU A 353 22.62 -7.86 5.03
N ASP A 354 21.82 -8.44 5.93
CA ASP A 354 22.22 -9.56 6.80
C ASP A 354 22.19 -10.93 6.09
N GLY A 355 21.99 -10.95 4.76
CA GLY A 355 21.92 -12.17 3.95
C GLY A 355 20.56 -12.87 3.99
N THR A 356 19.62 -12.42 4.82
CA THR A 356 18.29 -13.04 4.89
C THR A 356 17.46 -12.74 3.64
N VAL A 357 16.72 -13.74 3.17
CA VAL A 357 15.84 -13.61 1.99
C VAL A 357 14.40 -13.47 2.45
N THR A 358 13.75 -12.37 2.09
CA THR A 358 12.31 -12.17 2.36
C THR A 358 11.55 -12.32 1.07
N ALA A 359 10.47 -13.11 1.10
CA ALA A 359 9.62 -13.35 -0.06
C ALA A 359 8.15 -13.12 0.30
N ALA A 360 7.37 -12.65 -0.67
CA ALA A 360 5.93 -12.44 -0.52
C ALA A 360 5.15 -12.82 -1.77
N ALA A 361 3.90 -13.21 -1.55
CA ALA A 361 2.94 -13.50 -2.60
C ALA A 361 1.57 -12.92 -2.24
N LEU A 362 0.79 -12.58 -3.27
CA LEU A 362 -0.59 -12.12 -3.10
C LEU A 362 -1.53 -13.32 -3.03
N GLY A 363 -2.39 -13.33 -2.02
CA GLY A 363 -3.48 -14.30 -1.87
C GLY A 363 -4.65 -14.04 -2.81
N GLN A 364 -5.51 -15.04 -2.99
CA GLN A 364 -6.77 -14.88 -3.74
C GLN A 364 -7.77 -13.94 -3.04
N ASP A 365 -7.56 -13.68 -1.75
CA ASP A 365 -8.30 -12.75 -0.90
C ASP A 365 -7.73 -11.31 -0.91
N GLY A 366 -6.75 -11.04 -1.78
CA GLY A 366 -6.13 -9.71 -1.91
C GLY A 366 -5.20 -9.35 -0.75
N VAL A 367 -4.91 -10.29 0.15
CA VAL A 367 -3.97 -10.11 1.26
C VAL A 367 -2.57 -10.52 0.82
N THR A 368 -1.60 -9.63 1.01
CA THR A 368 -0.19 -9.96 0.82
C THR A 368 0.28 -10.80 2.00
N ARG A 369 0.97 -11.92 1.71
CA ARG A 369 1.57 -12.78 2.73
C ARG A 369 3.06 -12.89 2.48
N GLY A 370 3.84 -12.80 3.55
CA GLY A 370 5.30 -12.81 3.47
C GLY A 370 5.93 -13.78 4.47
N SER A 371 7.10 -14.28 4.12
CA SER A 371 7.97 -15.07 4.99
C SER A 371 9.43 -14.63 4.80
N THR A 372 10.27 -14.92 5.79
CA THR A 372 11.71 -14.61 5.75
C THR A 372 12.49 -15.88 6.06
N PHE A 373 13.46 -16.17 5.20
CA PHE A 373 14.41 -17.26 5.32
C PHE A 373 15.73 -16.72 5.85
N ALA A 374 16.12 -17.24 7.01
CA ALA A 374 17.41 -16.92 7.59
C ALA A 374 18.52 -17.63 6.80
N ASP A 375 19.69 -17.00 6.70
CA ASP A 375 20.86 -17.62 6.09
C ASP A 375 21.21 -18.95 6.81
N GLY A 376 21.43 -20.01 6.04
CA GLY A 376 21.67 -21.37 6.55
C GLY A 376 20.48 -22.08 7.22
N ALA A 377 19.25 -21.54 7.12
CA ALA A 377 18.06 -22.23 7.60
C ALA A 377 17.72 -23.46 6.72
N ASN A 378 17.01 -24.44 7.29
CA ASN A 378 16.59 -25.63 6.54
C ASN A 378 15.14 -25.56 6.03
N ASN A 379 14.32 -24.66 6.59
CA ASN A 379 12.90 -24.56 6.27
C ASN A 379 12.42 -23.12 6.36
N TRP A 380 11.43 -22.76 5.53
CA TRP A 380 10.71 -21.51 5.64
C TRP A 380 9.69 -21.55 6.79
N PRO A 381 9.62 -20.50 7.62
CA PRO A 381 8.46 -20.27 8.46
C PRO A 381 7.18 -20.12 7.62
N ALA A 382 6.02 -20.40 8.22
CA ALA A 382 4.75 -20.14 7.56
C ALA A 382 4.60 -18.66 7.20
N ALA A 383 4.15 -18.38 5.97
CA ALA A 383 3.90 -17.03 5.51
C ALA A 383 2.78 -16.38 6.33
N THR A 384 3.04 -15.17 6.81
CA THR A 384 2.12 -14.42 7.67
C THR A 384 1.53 -13.25 6.91
N SER A 385 0.32 -12.83 7.31
CA SER A 385 -0.35 -11.68 6.70
C SER A 385 0.46 -10.40 6.91
N MET A 386 0.76 -9.72 5.82
CA MET A 386 1.22 -8.34 5.79
C MET A 386 0.02 -7.37 5.65
N GLY A 387 -1.20 -7.88 5.77
CA GLY A 387 -2.43 -7.15 5.47
C GLY A 387 -2.55 -6.80 3.98
N GLY A 388 -3.09 -5.62 3.73
CA GLY A 388 -3.55 -5.20 2.41
C GLY A 388 -5.00 -5.58 2.19
N TRP A 389 -5.48 -5.24 1.00
CA TRP A 389 -6.67 -5.74 0.28
C TRP A 389 -6.50 -5.16 -1.12
N THR A 390 -5.44 -5.64 -1.76
CA THR A 390 -4.87 -5.04 -2.97
C THR A 390 -4.95 -6.00 -4.13
N SER A 391 -4.78 -5.47 -5.34
CA SER A 391 -4.95 -6.21 -6.59
C SER A 391 -3.63 -6.45 -7.32
N SER A 392 -2.57 -5.71 -6.97
CA SER A 392 -1.23 -5.97 -7.51
C SER A 392 -0.41 -6.90 -6.63
N PRO A 393 0.55 -7.64 -7.22
CA PRO A 393 1.64 -8.21 -6.45
C PRO A 393 2.45 -7.13 -5.72
N THR A 394 3.17 -7.55 -4.68
CA THR A 394 4.07 -6.69 -3.90
C THR A 394 5.39 -6.50 -4.62
N SER A 395 6.02 -5.33 -4.52
CA SER A 395 7.41 -5.11 -4.94
C SER A 395 8.26 -4.68 -3.75
N PHE A 396 9.47 -5.22 -3.61
CA PHE A 396 10.38 -4.89 -2.52
C PHE A 396 11.53 -3.99 -2.97
N VAL A 397 12.04 -3.20 -2.04
CA VAL A 397 13.28 -2.45 -2.16
C VAL A 397 14.04 -2.48 -0.85
N ARG A 398 15.38 -2.44 -0.92
CA ARG A 398 16.21 -2.33 0.27
C ARG A 398 16.45 -0.85 0.59
N ARG A 399 16.23 -0.48 1.84
CA ARG A 399 16.52 0.85 2.37
C ARG A 399 17.96 0.91 2.89
N HIS A 400 18.48 2.12 3.12
CA HIS A 400 19.87 2.32 3.58
C HIS A 400 20.17 1.67 4.93
N ASP A 401 19.15 1.48 5.75
CA ASP A 401 19.27 0.85 7.06
C ASP A 401 19.19 -0.69 6.99
N GLY A 402 19.34 -1.26 5.78
CA GLY A 402 19.34 -2.70 5.52
C GLY A 402 17.95 -3.35 5.61
N ARG A 403 16.90 -2.57 5.91
CA ARG A 403 15.51 -3.05 6.03
C ARG A 403 14.78 -2.96 4.70
N LEU A 404 13.70 -3.72 4.58
CA LEU A 404 12.88 -3.70 3.37
C LEU A 404 11.76 -2.67 3.46
N ARG A 405 11.46 -2.07 2.30
CA ARG A 405 10.18 -1.43 2.01
C ARG A 405 9.46 -2.22 0.94
N ALA A 406 8.14 -2.31 1.08
CA ALA A 406 7.26 -2.94 0.13
C ALA A 406 6.26 -1.94 -0.46
N PHE A 407 5.85 -2.19 -1.70
CA PHE A 407 4.87 -1.40 -2.43
C PHE A 407 3.79 -2.30 -3.07
N VAL A 408 2.55 -1.84 -3.05
CA VAL A 408 1.40 -2.48 -3.73
C VAL A 408 0.47 -1.42 -4.32
N VAL A 409 -0.37 -1.82 -5.26
CA VAL A 409 -1.44 -1.01 -5.85
C VAL A 409 -2.79 -1.69 -5.59
N ASP A 410 -3.78 -0.92 -5.16
CA ASP A 410 -5.14 -1.40 -4.94
C ASP A 410 -6.03 -1.25 -6.19
N GLN A 411 -7.31 -1.63 -6.07
CA GLN A 411 -8.25 -1.60 -7.19
C GLN A 411 -8.54 -0.18 -7.69
N GLN A 412 -8.41 0.81 -6.82
CA GLN A 412 -8.62 2.23 -7.09
C GLN A 412 -7.39 2.89 -7.76
N GLY A 413 -6.29 2.14 -7.92
CA GLY A 413 -5.06 2.64 -8.52
C GLY A 413 -4.25 3.53 -7.57
N CYS A 414 -4.41 3.32 -6.26
CA CYS A 414 -3.66 4.00 -5.23
C CYS A 414 -2.38 3.20 -4.91
N LEU A 415 -1.24 3.88 -4.80
CA LEU A 415 0.03 3.27 -4.42
C LEU A 415 0.13 3.25 -2.89
N TRP A 416 0.36 2.08 -2.33
CA TRP A 416 0.54 1.88 -0.90
C TRP A 416 1.96 1.41 -0.63
N GLU A 417 2.53 1.84 0.49
CA GLU A 417 3.86 1.42 0.92
C GLU A 417 3.85 0.96 2.39
N THR A 418 4.77 0.06 2.72
CA THR A 418 5.01 -0.41 4.08
C THR A 418 6.51 -0.60 4.34
N ASP A 419 6.94 -0.32 5.57
CA ASP A 419 8.31 -0.50 6.03
C ASP A 419 8.42 -1.70 6.97
N GLN A 420 9.52 -2.42 6.85
CA GLN A 420 9.96 -3.34 7.87
C GLN A 420 10.53 -2.55 9.07
N HIS A 421 10.08 -2.88 10.28
CA HIS A 421 10.58 -2.26 11.49
C HIS A 421 11.76 -3.05 12.08
N ALA A 422 12.75 -2.34 12.65
CA ALA A 422 13.95 -2.94 13.23
C ALA A 422 13.62 -3.86 14.42
N ASP A 423 12.60 -3.49 15.20
CA ASP A 423 12.09 -4.34 16.27
C ASP A 423 11.17 -5.44 15.70
N GLY A 424 11.63 -6.68 15.80
CA GLY A 424 10.86 -7.88 15.47
C GLY A 424 10.78 -8.24 13.99
N MET A 425 11.37 -7.48 13.07
CA MET A 425 11.48 -7.95 11.69
C MET A 425 10.21 -7.71 10.86
N LYS A 426 9.19 -7.06 11.45
CA LYS A 426 7.82 -7.09 10.93
C LYS A 426 7.52 -5.90 10.03
N PHE A 427 6.71 -6.12 9.01
CA PHE A 427 6.13 -5.04 8.23
C PHE A 427 5.04 -4.33 9.03
N MET A 428 5.04 -3.01 8.92
CA MET A 428 4.03 -2.15 9.54
C MET A 428 2.74 -2.17 8.72
N PRO A 429 1.62 -1.64 9.25
CA PRO A 429 0.46 -1.39 8.42
C PRO A 429 0.79 -0.51 7.21
N TRP A 430 0.14 -0.77 6.08
CA TRP A 430 0.34 -0.02 4.85
C TRP A 430 -0.13 1.43 5.02
N TRP A 431 0.55 2.38 4.39
CA TRP A 431 0.05 3.75 4.26
C TRP A 431 0.05 4.20 2.81
N LEU A 432 -0.83 5.14 2.51
CA LEU A 432 -0.98 5.69 1.17
C LEU A 432 0.24 6.53 0.79
N HIS A 433 0.81 6.25 -0.37
CA HIS A 433 1.85 7.07 -0.97
C HIS A 433 1.22 8.27 -1.68
N GLY A 434 1.03 9.37 -0.95
CA GLY A 434 0.40 10.58 -1.49
C GLY A 434 -1.10 10.36 -1.75
N GLY A 435 -1.54 10.52 -3.00
CA GLY A 435 -2.92 10.28 -3.43
C GLY A 435 -3.03 9.15 -4.44
N CYS A 436 -4.25 8.88 -4.92
CA CYS A 436 -4.47 7.84 -5.93
C CYS A 436 -4.05 8.33 -7.32
N GLY A 437 -2.94 7.78 -7.83
CA GLY A 437 -2.36 8.16 -9.13
C GLY A 437 -3.06 7.56 -10.35
N GLY A 438 -4.12 6.76 -10.14
CA GLY A 438 -4.78 6.01 -11.21
C GLY A 438 -3.85 4.96 -11.81
N PHE A 439 -3.07 4.28 -10.97
CA PHE A 439 -2.13 3.25 -11.39
C PHE A 439 -2.86 1.97 -11.85
N ALA A 440 -2.26 1.26 -12.79
CA ALA A 440 -2.72 -0.07 -13.15
C ALA A 440 -2.46 -1.04 -11.99
N GLN A 441 -3.29 -2.07 -11.90
CA GLN A 441 -3.21 -3.14 -10.89
C GLN A 441 -2.05 -4.11 -11.22
N ALA A 442 -0.83 -3.59 -11.25
CA ALA A 442 0.38 -4.29 -11.63
C ALA A 442 1.49 -3.97 -10.63
N ALA A 443 2.42 -4.93 -10.45
CA ALA A 443 3.52 -4.76 -9.52
C ALA A 443 4.37 -3.54 -9.90
N PRO A 444 4.66 -2.64 -8.95
CA PRO A 444 5.61 -1.55 -9.14
C PRO A 444 6.98 -2.05 -9.68
N MET A 445 7.57 -1.36 -10.65
CA MET A 445 8.90 -1.70 -11.20
C MET A 445 9.95 -0.88 -10.45
N ILE A 446 10.88 -1.54 -9.75
CA ILE A 446 11.82 -0.87 -8.84
C ILE A 446 13.25 -1.15 -9.29
N GLU A 447 14.04 -0.08 -9.41
CA GLU A 447 15.49 -0.16 -9.62
C GLU A 447 16.22 0.50 -8.46
N GLN A 448 17.12 -0.24 -7.81
CA GLN A 448 17.98 0.29 -6.75
C GLN A 448 19.17 1.03 -7.39
N ALA A 449 19.31 2.33 -7.13
CA ALA A 449 20.47 3.10 -7.58
C ALA A 449 21.62 3.04 -6.56
N ASP A 450 21.30 3.23 -5.28
CA ASP A 450 22.21 3.08 -4.14
C ASP A 450 21.36 2.75 -2.90
N SER A 451 21.99 2.44 -1.77
CA SER A 451 21.40 2.27 -0.44
C SER A 451 20.30 3.29 -0.09
N ASP A 452 20.46 4.56 -0.48
CA ASP A 452 19.52 5.66 -0.20
C ASP A 452 18.74 6.17 -1.40
N ALA A 453 18.92 5.57 -2.58
CA ALA A 453 18.30 6.02 -3.81
C ALA A 453 17.72 4.85 -4.59
N TYR A 454 16.43 4.94 -4.93
CA TYR A 454 15.77 3.97 -5.78
C TYR A 454 14.73 4.65 -6.66
N ARG A 455 14.48 4.05 -7.83
CA ARG A 455 13.51 4.53 -8.80
C ARG A 455 12.33 3.59 -8.85
N LEU A 456 11.15 4.18 -8.88
CA LEU A 456 9.91 3.46 -9.06
C LEU A 456 9.25 3.86 -10.37
N THR A 457 9.12 2.90 -11.29
CA THR A 457 8.33 3.04 -12.51
C THR A 457 6.98 2.35 -12.34
N MET A 458 5.92 3.03 -12.77
CA MET A 458 4.54 2.58 -12.67
C MET A 458 3.84 2.70 -14.01
N ARG A 459 2.97 1.74 -14.32
CA ARG A 459 2.00 1.87 -15.41
C ARG A 459 0.72 2.48 -14.87
N LYS A 460 0.16 3.47 -15.54
CA LYS A 460 -1.18 3.98 -15.26
C LYS A 460 -2.26 3.08 -15.86
N SER A 461 -3.48 3.14 -15.32
CA SER A 461 -4.64 2.43 -15.86
C SER A 461 -4.92 2.76 -17.33
N ASP A 462 -4.54 3.98 -17.73
CA ASP A 462 -4.64 4.48 -19.10
C ASP A 462 -3.51 3.98 -20.04
N GLY A 463 -2.56 3.21 -19.50
CA GLY A 463 -1.47 2.57 -20.24
C GLY A 463 -0.17 3.34 -20.33
N ARG A 464 -0.10 4.60 -19.86
CA ARG A 464 1.15 5.37 -19.87
C ARG A 464 2.06 4.98 -18.71
N TYR A 465 3.37 5.11 -18.89
CA TYR A 465 4.34 4.89 -17.80
C TYR A 465 4.76 6.21 -17.15
N GLN A 466 4.95 6.18 -15.84
CA GLN A 466 5.55 7.27 -15.06
C GLN A 466 6.62 6.72 -14.13
N THR A 467 7.64 7.52 -13.84
CA THR A 467 8.68 7.18 -12.85
C THR A 467 8.78 8.25 -11.78
N ILE A 468 9.13 7.84 -10.56
CA ILE A 468 9.49 8.72 -9.46
C ILE A 468 10.79 8.22 -8.82
N THR A 469 11.60 9.14 -8.33
CA THR A 469 12.85 8.82 -7.63
C THR A 469 12.67 9.11 -6.14
N ASN A 470 13.12 8.18 -5.30
CA ASN A 470 13.39 8.45 -3.90
C ASN A 470 14.88 8.80 -3.76
N GLU A 471 15.17 9.96 -3.20
CA GLU A 471 16.54 10.44 -2.93
C GLU A 471 16.65 10.73 -1.44
N ASN A 472 17.52 9.99 -0.74
CA ASN A 472 17.78 10.16 0.69
C ASN A 472 16.48 10.10 1.54
N GLY A 473 15.56 9.19 1.21
CA GLY A 473 14.29 9.04 1.90
C GLY A 473 13.19 10.01 1.45
N HIS A 474 13.45 10.90 0.50
CA HIS A 474 12.49 11.87 -0.01
C HIS A 474 12.09 11.59 -1.45
N TRP A 475 10.79 11.63 -1.71
CA TRP A 475 10.26 11.48 -3.07
C TRP A 475 10.29 12.82 -3.80
N VAL A 476 10.84 12.83 -5.01
CA VAL A 476 11.02 14.07 -5.78
C VAL A 476 9.73 14.46 -6.50
N SER A 477 9.46 13.90 -7.68
CA SER A 477 8.21 14.13 -8.43
C SER A 477 8.01 13.05 -9.49
N TRP A 478 6.73 12.82 -9.85
CA TRP A 478 6.37 11.91 -10.94
C TRP A 478 6.71 12.52 -12.30
N ARG A 479 7.44 11.76 -13.13
CA ARG A 479 7.84 12.11 -14.49
C ARG A 479 7.18 11.17 -15.49
N LEU A 480 6.58 11.70 -16.54
CA LEU A 480 5.90 10.91 -17.59
C LEU A 480 6.92 10.43 -18.64
N LEU A 481 6.82 9.17 -19.07
CA LEU A 481 7.70 8.57 -20.09
C LEU A 481 7.12 8.71 -21.51
N GLY A 482 6.35 9.77 -21.76
CA GLY A 482 5.62 10.01 -23.02
C GLY A 482 4.16 9.57 -23.02
N ASP A 483 3.48 9.83 -24.14
CA ASP A 483 2.02 9.61 -24.29
C ASP A 483 1.64 8.27 -24.92
N GLN A 484 2.62 7.48 -25.38
CA GLN A 484 2.36 6.13 -25.88
C GLN A 484 1.77 5.25 -24.77
N ARG A 485 0.77 4.44 -25.14
CA ARG A 485 0.02 3.58 -24.24
C ARG A 485 0.42 2.14 -24.44
N PHE A 486 0.59 1.43 -23.34
CA PHE A 486 1.00 0.04 -23.27
C PHE A 486 -0.05 -0.77 -22.51
N ASP A 487 -0.09 -2.08 -22.72
CA ASP A 487 -1.00 -3.03 -22.06
C ASP A 487 -0.29 -3.89 -21.00
N GLY A 488 0.98 -4.21 -21.22
CA GLY A 488 1.81 -5.05 -20.35
C GLY A 488 2.66 -4.29 -19.33
N ARG A 489 3.49 -5.05 -18.59
CA ARG A 489 4.54 -4.52 -17.73
C ARG A 489 5.76 -4.11 -18.59
N ALA A 490 6.50 -3.10 -18.16
CA ALA A 490 7.81 -2.80 -18.73
C ALA A 490 8.93 -3.61 -18.02
N ALA A 491 10.08 -3.69 -18.67
CA ALA A 491 11.34 -3.95 -17.99
C ALA A 491 12.05 -2.63 -17.74
N THR A 492 12.58 -2.47 -16.54
CA THR A 492 13.40 -1.33 -16.14
C THR A 492 14.78 -1.86 -15.77
N VAL A 493 15.82 -1.07 -16.03
CA VAL A 493 17.18 -1.31 -15.52
C VAL A 493 17.89 0.02 -15.32
N LEU A 494 18.75 0.09 -14.31
CA LEU A 494 19.73 1.17 -14.18
C LEU A 494 21.04 0.76 -14.86
N ASN A 495 21.48 1.56 -15.84
CA ASN A 495 22.82 1.43 -16.42
C ASN A 495 23.63 2.69 -16.10
N GLY A 496 24.50 2.56 -15.10
CA GLY A 496 25.00 3.72 -14.35
C GLY A 496 23.81 4.45 -13.71
N ASP A 497 23.77 5.78 -13.84
CA ASP A 497 22.72 6.59 -13.23
C ASP A 497 21.49 6.78 -14.13
N ARG A 498 21.40 6.13 -15.29
CA ARG A 498 20.30 6.34 -16.24
C ARG A 498 19.35 5.17 -16.26
N LEU A 499 18.07 5.46 -16.14
CA LEU A 499 17.01 4.47 -16.24
C LEU A 499 16.75 4.14 -17.72
N HIS A 500 16.89 2.86 -18.06
CA HIS A 500 16.46 2.32 -19.34
C HIS A 500 15.13 1.60 -19.13
N VAL A 501 14.16 1.89 -19.99
CA VAL A 501 12.81 1.31 -19.91
C VAL A 501 12.48 0.65 -21.23
N PHE A 502 12.04 -0.61 -21.17
CA PHE A 502 11.67 -1.43 -22.32
C PHE A 502 10.23 -1.87 -22.18
N ALA A 503 9.46 -1.85 -23.26
CA ALA A 503 8.07 -2.29 -23.25
C ALA A 503 7.71 -2.97 -24.57
N LYS A 504 6.69 -3.83 -24.53
CA LYS A 504 6.03 -4.38 -25.73
C LYS A 504 4.84 -3.49 -26.07
N ASP A 505 4.76 -2.98 -27.29
CA ASP A 505 3.59 -2.23 -27.76
C ASP A 505 2.42 -3.15 -28.19
N SER A 506 1.33 -2.57 -28.70
CA SER A 506 0.16 -3.32 -29.16
C SER A 506 0.38 -4.11 -30.45
N GLU A 507 1.43 -3.81 -31.21
CA GLU A 507 1.83 -4.54 -32.43
C GLU A 507 2.83 -5.67 -32.11
N GLY A 508 3.23 -5.81 -30.84
CA GLY A 508 4.22 -6.79 -30.40
C GLY A 508 5.66 -6.33 -30.60
N LYS A 509 5.91 -5.08 -30.98
CA LYS A 509 7.28 -4.56 -31.09
C LYS A 509 7.83 -4.30 -29.70
N VAL A 510 9.09 -4.69 -29.51
CA VAL A 510 9.85 -4.32 -28.31
C VAL A 510 10.42 -2.92 -28.55
N VAL A 511 10.01 -1.97 -27.73
CA VAL A 511 10.44 -0.57 -27.81
C VAL A 511 11.16 -0.17 -26.52
N PHE A 512 12.02 0.84 -26.60
CA PHE A 512 12.76 1.33 -25.44
C PHE A 512 12.85 2.85 -25.40
N GLN A 513 13.15 3.36 -24.21
CA GLN A 513 13.48 4.74 -23.94
C GLN A 513 14.55 4.81 -22.84
N ILE A 514 15.40 5.82 -22.90
CA ILE A 514 16.48 6.02 -21.95
C ILE A 514 16.34 7.41 -21.35
N GLU A 515 16.50 7.50 -20.04
CA GLU A 515 16.54 8.76 -19.31
C GLU A 515 17.70 9.64 -19.82
N GLY A 516 17.40 10.91 -20.10
CA GLY A 516 18.38 11.91 -20.48
C GLY A 516 19.31 12.29 -19.33
N ALA A 517 20.36 13.04 -19.64
CA ALA A 517 21.35 13.48 -18.65
C ALA A 517 20.73 14.36 -17.53
N ASP A 518 19.69 15.12 -17.87
CA ASP A 518 18.98 15.99 -16.93
C ASP A 518 17.85 15.25 -16.16
N GLY A 519 17.73 13.93 -16.34
CA GLY A 519 16.67 13.13 -15.74
C GLY A 519 15.35 13.10 -16.54
N ASP A 520 15.23 13.85 -17.63
CA ASP A 520 14.01 13.86 -18.43
C ASP A 520 13.94 12.70 -19.42
N PHE A 521 12.71 12.32 -19.80
CA PHE A 521 12.45 11.31 -20.82
C PHE A 521 12.09 11.99 -22.15
N PRO A 522 12.67 11.56 -23.30
CA PRO A 522 12.37 12.12 -24.62
C PRO A 522 10.88 12.11 -25.03
N GLY A 523 10.08 11.23 -24.44
CA GLY A 523 8.67 10.99 -24.76
C GLY A 523 8.43 10.12 -26.00
N THR A 524 9.45 9.92 -26.84
CA THR A 524 9.42 9.06 -28.02
C THR A 524 10.07 7.70 -27.73
N TRP A 525 9.40 6.62 -28.14
CA TRP A 525 9.87 5.25 -27.97
C TRP A 525 10.55 4.75 -29.24
N THR A 526 11.70 4.07 -29.09
CA THR A 526 12.50 3.54 -30.20
C THR A 526 12.35 2.03 -30.29
N GLU A 527 12.05 1.49 -31.47
CA GLU A 527 11.93 0.04 -31.69
C GLU A 527 13.30 -0.67 -31.67
N ILE A 528 13.32 -1.87 -31.10
CA ILE A 528 14.37 -2.88 -31.32
C ILE A 528 13.87 -3.86 -32.39
N PRO A 529 14.28 -3.71 -33.66
CA PRO A 529 13.66 -4.41 -34.78
C PRO A 529 13.92 -5.91 -34.76
N GLY A 530 13.04 -6.68 -35.41
CA GLY A 530 13.27 -8.09 -35.74
C GLY A 530 12.62 -9.12 -34.81
N LEU A 531 11.76 -8.70 -33.88
CA LEU A 531 10.97 -9.60 -33.04
C LEU A 531 9.52 -9.11 -32.89
N THR A 532 8.57 -10.03 -33.05
CA THR A 532 7.18 -9.83 -32.64
C THR A 532 6.97 -10.57 -31.31
N ALA A 533 7.11 -9.84 -30.22
CA ALA A 533 6.92 -10.35 -28.87
C ALA A 533 5.43 -10.49 -28.54
N THR A 534 5.10 -11.50 -27.75
CA THR A 534 3.77 -11.69 -27.14
C THR A 534 3.79 -11.40 -25.64
N GLY A 535 4.96 -11.54 -25.01
CA GLY A 535 5.16 -11.32 -23.58
C GLY A 535 5.76 -9.96 -23.23
N ALA A 536 5.69 -9.58 -21.95
CA ALA A 536 6.48 -8.46 -21.44
C ALA A 536 8.00 -8.75 -21.59
N PRO A 537 8.81 -7.74 -21.90
CA PRO A 537 10.26 -7.91 -21.92
C PRO A 537 10.82 -8.05 -20.50
N ALA A 538 12.02 -8.61 -20.40
CA ALA A 538 12.92 -8.54 -19.24
C ALA A 538 14.24 -7.92 -19.67
N ALA A 539 14.93 -7.23 -18.76
CA ALA A 539 16.22 -6.62 -19.04
C ALA A 539 17.10 -6.67 -17.81
N SER A 540 18.42 -6.82 -18.02
CA SER A 540 19.44 -6.75 -16.98
C SER A 540 20.73 -6.19 -17.56
N VAL A 541 21.62 -5.71 -16.69
CA VAL A 541 22.91 -5.14 -17.07
C VAL A 541 24.02 -6.10 -16.67
N THR A 542 24.91 -6.39 -17.61
CA THR A 542 26.11 -7.18 -17.32
C THR A 542 27.16 -6.33 -16.60
N GLY A 543 28.14 -6.96 -15.95
CA GLY A 543 29.21 -6.26 -15.21
C GLY A 543 30.11 -5.37 -16.08
N ASN A 544 30.02 -5.47 -17.41
CA ASN A 544 30.71 -4.57 -18.36
C ASN A 544 29.83 -3.41 -18.87
N GLY A 545 28.60 -3.26 -18.34
CA GLY A 545 27.68 -2.18 -18.70
C GLY A 545 26.85 -2.42 -19.97
N LEU A 546 26.86 -3.63 -20.54
CA LEU A 546 25.94 -4.00 -21.62
C LEU A 546 24.55 -4.33 -21.07
N VAL A 547 23.52 -3.68 -21.61
CA VAL A 547 22.13 -4.06 -21.39
C VAL A 547 21.75 -5.22 -22.28
N GLN A 548 21.22 -6.29 -21.68
CA GLN A 548 20.62 -7.43 -22.36
C GLN A 548 19.11 -7.40 -22.17
N VAL A 549 18.37 -7.75 -23.22
CA VAL A 549 16.90 -7.73 -23.24
C VAL A 549 16.40 -9.08 -23.73
N ALA A 550 15.42 -9.64 -23.03
CA ALA A 550 14.74 -10.87 -23.39
C ALA A 550 13.24 -10.63 -23.59
N ALA A 551 12.62 -11.34 -24.52
CA ALA A 551 11.17 -11.34 -24.68
C ALA A 551 10.67 -12.68 -25.23
N ARG A 552 9.46 -13.07 -24.83
CA ARG A 552 8.77 -14.25 -25.38
C ARG A 552 8.05 -13.90 -26.67
N ALA A 553 8.22 -14.72 -27.70
CA ALA A 553 7.57 -14.56 -29.01
C ALA A 553 6.37 -15.51 -29.21
N ALA A 554 5.62 -15.29 -30.29
CA ALA A 554 4.44 -16.06 -30.63
C ALA A 554 4.70 -17.55 -30.93
N ASP A 555 5.94 -17.92 -31.25
CA ASP A 555 6.36 -19.32 -31.41
C ASP A 555 6.54 -20.04 -30.05
N GLY A 556 6.33 -19.34 -28.94
CA GLY A 556 6.44 -19.87 -27.59
C GLY A 556 7.86 -19.90 -27.05
N TYR A 557 8.87 -19.37 -27.75
CA TYR A 557 10.25 -19.35 -27.26
C TYR A 557 10.67 -17.96 -26.77
N VAL A 558 11.69 -17.94 -25.91
CA VAL A 558 12.35 -16.70 -25.48
C VAL A 558 13.46 -16.33 -26.45
N TYR A 559 13.49 -15.07 -26.85
CA TYR A 559 14.55 -14.46 -27.65
C TYR A 559 15.29 -13.43 -26.82
N VAL A 560 16.58 -13.30 -27.08
CA VAL A 560 17.48 -12.35 -26.42
C VAL A 560 18.19 -11.48 -27.44
N THR A 561 18.44 -10.24 -27.05
CA THR A 561 19.30 -9.28 -27.73
C THR A 561 20.15 -8.53 -26.72
N GLU A 562 21.17 -7.82 -27.19
CA GLU A 562 22.09 -7.04 -26.39
C GLU A 562 22.49 -5.77 -27.12
N GLN A 563 22.89 -4.75 -26.36
CA GLN A 563 23.50 -3.56 -26.94
C GLN A 563 24.73 -3.93 -27.77
N THR A 564 24.98 -3.18 -28.84
CA THR A 564 26.17 -3.41 -29.68
C THR A 564 27.47 -3.09 -28.95
N ASN A 565 27.44 -2.10 -28.05
CA ASN A 565 28.51 -1.68 -27.15
C ASN A 565 27.88 -1.10 -25.86
N PRO A 566 28.59 -1.09 -24.71
CA PRO A 566 28.10 -0.46 -23.50
C PRO A 566 27.63 0.98 -23.76
N GLY A 567 26.43 1.32 -23.28
CA GLY A 567 25.83 2.66 -23.45
C GLY A 567 25.30 3.00 -24.86
N SER A 568 25.36 2.07 -25.81
CA SER A 568 24.83 2.25 -27.17
C SER A 568 23.30 2.23 -27.23
N ASN A 569 22.70 3.03 -28.10
CA ASN A 569 21.26 2.98 -28.39
C ASN A 569 20.93 2.00 -29.53
N THR A 570 21.88 1.18 -29.96
CA THR A 570 21.67 0.14 -30.98
C THR A 570 21.85 -1.24 -30.38
N TYR A 571 21.01 -2.17 -30.82
CA TYR A 571 20.97 -3.56 -30.37
C TYR A 571 21.32 -4.49 -31.52
N ARG A 572 21.86 -5.66 -31.19
CA ARG A 572 22.11 -6.73 -32.15
C ARG A 572 20.79 -7.37 -32.60
N ASP A 573 20.82 -8.18 -33.66
CA ASP A 573 19.63 -8.95 -34.03
C ASP A 573 19.25 -9.93 -32.92
N TRP A 574 17.95 -10.08 -32.71
CA TRP A 574 17.39 -11.08 -31.81
C TRP A 574 17.88 -12.49 -32.15
N GLN A 575 18.17 -13.26 -31.11
CA GLN A 575 18.50 -14.67 -31.23
C GLN A 575 17.66 -15.48 -30.24
N ARG A 576 17.24 -16.68 -30.64
CA ARG A 576 16.55 -17.59 -29.73
C ARG A 576 17.48 -17.96 -28.58
N LEU A 577 17.01 -17.81 -27.35
CA LEU A 577 17.72 -18.20 -26.14
C LEU A 577 17.93 -19.72 -26.16
N ARG A 578 19.19 -20.12 -26.08
CA ARG A 578 19.60 -21.52 -26.17
C ARG A 578 20.87 -21.75 -25.37
N ASP A 579 21.08 -22.98 -24.94
CA ASP A 579 22.34 -23.40 -24.38
C ASP A 579 23.38 -23.48 -25.50
N SER A 580 24.41 -22.64 -25.42
CA SER A 580 25.49 -22.54 -26.41
C SER A 580 26.31 -23.83 -26.52
N ARG A 581 26.32 -24.67 -25.48
CA ARG A 581 27.07 -25.95 -25.47
C ARG A 581 26.36 -27.04 -26.26
N THR A 582 25.02 -27.03 -26.26
CA THR A 582 24.19 -28.11 -26.84
C THR A 582 23.35 -27.65 -28.03
N GLY A 583 23.15 -26.34 -28.20
CA GLY A 583 22.23 -25.75 -29.15
C GLY A 583 20.76 -25.82 -28.74
N ALA A 584 20.44 -26.38 -27.58
CA ALA A 584 19.06 -26.63 -27.15
C ALA A 584 18.34 -25.36 -26.71
N SER A 585 17.09 -25.19 -27.17
CA SER A 585 16.16 -24.14 -26.74
C SER A 585 14.85 -24.78 -26.27
N TYR A 586 14.20 -24.19 -25.27
CA TYR A 586 12.99 -24.77 -24.66
C TYR A 586 11.80 -23.80 -24.75
N PRO A 587 10.57 -24.32 -24.85
CA PRO A 587 9.38 -23.48 -24.88
C PRO A 587 9.13 -22.81 -23.52
N SER A 588 8.51 -21.64 -23.55
CA SER A 588 8.06 -20.88 -22.39
C SER A 588 6.55 -20.70 -22.43
N ALA A 589 5.92 -20.75 -21.25
CA ALA A 589 4.54 -20.35 -21.01
C ALA A 589 4.44 -18.99 -20.28
N THR A 590 5.52 -18.54 -19.64
CA THR A 590 5.59 -17.27 -18.93
C THR A 590 6.46 -16.25 -19.66
N ASP A 591 6.32 -14.99 -19.28
CA ASP A 591 7.30 -13.98 -19.69
C ASP A 591 8.65 -14.28 -19.01
N PRO A 592 9.78 -13.98 -19.68
CA PRO A 592 11.09 -14.15 -19.05
C PRO A 592 11.25 -13.17 -17.89
N VAL A 593 12.05 -13.55 -16.91
CA VAL A 593 12.50 -12.72 -15.79
C VAL A 593 14.02 -12.75 -15.76
N SER A 594 14.65 -11.65 -15.38
CA SER A 594 16.10 -11.55 -15.33
C SER A 594 16.63 -11.01 -14.02
N THR A 595 17.87 -11.36 -13.70
CA THR A 595 18.67 -10.74 -12.64
C THR A 595 20.11 -10.62 -13.14
N ASP A 596 20.76 -9.51 -12.79
CA ASP A 596 22.22 -9.43 -12.81
C ASP A 596 22.79 -10.22 -11.62
N ARG A 597 24.04 -10.66 -11.79
CA ARG A 597 24.83 -11.32 -10.75
C ARG A 597 26.01 -10.47 -10.35
N ALA A 598 26.46 -10.63 -9.10
CA ALA A 598 27.71 -10.06 -8.59
C ALA A 598 28.94 -10.49 -9.42
N SER A 599 28.88 -11.65 -10.10
CA SER A 599 29.91 -12.10 -11.05
C SER A 599 30.00 -11.25 -12.33
N GLY A 600 29.00 -10.40 -12.60
CA GLY A 600 28.84 -9.62 -13.81
C GLY A 600 28.07 -10.34 -14.93
N ASN A 601 27.67 -11.59 -14.73
CA ASN A 601 26.78 -12.29 -15.66
C ASN A 601 25.32 -11.88 -15.45
N VAL A 602 24.49 -12.11 -16.47
CA VAL A 602 23.04 -11.98 -16.42
C VAL A 602 22.40 -13.36 -16.47
N VAL A 603 21.35 -13.57 -15.67
CA VAL A 603 20.54 -14.78 -15.68
C VAL A 603 19.15 -14.46 -16.20
N PHE A 604 18.67 -15.25 -17.17
CA PHE A 604 17.28 -15.27 -17.61
C PHE A 604 16.60 -16.55 -17.15
N THR A 605 15.39 -16.42 -16.63
CA THR A 605 14.54 -17.54 -16.21
C THR A 605 13.13 -17.43 -16.73
N TYR A 606 12.46 -18.56 -16.87
CA TYR A 606 11.04 -18.65 -17.25
C TYR A 606 10.47 -20.01 -16.88
N ARG A 607 9.15 -20.17 -17.00
CA ARG A 607 8.47 -21.46 -16.81
C ARG A 607 7.72 -21.90 -18.05
N ASP A 608 7.65 -23.21 -18.28
CA ASP A 608 6.79 -23.79 -19.32
C ASP A 608 5.35 -24.06 -18.82
N SER A 609 4.52 -24.66 -19.67
CA SER A 609 3.11 -24.94 -19.36
C SER A 609 2.91 -26.01 -18.29
N ASP A 610 3.93 -26.82 -18.03
CA ASP A 610 3.92 -27.84 -16.98
C ASP A 610 4.48 -27.28 -15.65
N GLY A 611 4.85 -25.99 -15.63
CA GLY A 611 5.43 -25.30 -14.48
C GLY A 611 6.92 -25.58 -14.27
N ALA A 612 7.60 -26.27 -15.19
CA ALA A 612 9.02 -26.51 -15.08
C ALA A 612 9.80 -25.21 -15.29
N VAL A 613 10.79 -24.97 -14.43
CA VAL A 613 11.64 -23.77 -14.47
C VAL A 613 12.83 -24.02 -15.39
N TYR A 614 13.19 -23.00 -16.17
CA TYR A 614 14.39 -22.98 -17.00
C TYR A 614 15.25 -21.80 -16.60
N ALA A 615 16.57 -21.98 -16.56
CA ALA A 615 17.53 -20.95 -16.21
C ALA A 615 18.69 -20.93 -17.22
N PHE A 616 19.09 -19.72 -17.65
CA PHE A 616 20.19 -19.48 -18.58
C PHE A 616 21.05 -18.33 -18.09
N GLU A 617 22.35 -18.56 -17.95
CA GLU A 617 23.33 -17.53 -17.57
C GLU A 617 24.15 -17.12 -18.79
N SER A 618 24.40 -15.82 -18.93
CA SER A 618 25.28 -15.28 -19.96
C SER A 618 26.72 -15.73 -19.74
N ILE A 619 27.40 -16.09 -20.81
CA ILE A 619 28.82 -16.46 -20.78
C ILE A 619 29.64 -15.26 -21.23
N THR A 620 30.47 -14.74 -20.34
CA THR A 620 31.46 -13.73 -20.72
C THR A 620 32.53 -14.40 -21.61
N PRO A 621 32.89 -13.84 -22.79
CA PRO A 621 33.95 -14.41 -23.62
C PRO A 621 35.26 -14.47 -22.84
N GLN A 622 35.74 -15.69 -22.51
CA GLN A 622 37.01 -15.85 -21.82
C GLN A 622 38.17 -15.40 -22.73
N SER A 623 38.92 -14.41 -22.28
CA SER A 623 40.22 -14.02 -22.83
C SER A 623 41.25 -15.13 -22.56
N GLY A 624 41.21 -16.23 -23.33
CA GLY A 624 42.23 -17.27 -23.14
C GLY A 624 42.09 -18.62 -23.83
N VAL A 625 41.03 -18.92 -24.59
CA VAL A 625 40.93 -20.23 -25.27
C VAL A 625 40.94 -20.06 -26.78
N SER A 626 41.96 -20.65 -27.39
CA SER A 626 42.33 -20.58 -28.80
C SER A 626 41.14 -20.62 -29.77
N ALA A 627 40.96 -19.51 -30.48
CA ALA A 627 40.10 -19.38 -31.64
C ALA A 627 40.50 -20.41 -32.73
N ARG A 628 39.73 -21.50 -32.83
CA ARG A 628 39.64 -22.33 -34.04
C ARG A 628 38.19 -22.55 -34.45
N SER A 629 37.44 -21.46 -34.46
CA SER A 629 36.17 -21.33 -35.19
C SER A 629 35.76 -19.86 -35.40
N ALA A 630 36.65 -18.90 -35.13
CA ALA A 630 36.46 -17.48 -35.42
C ALA A 630 36.62 -17.22 -36.93
N ALA A 631 35.61 -17.63 -37.71
CA ALA A 631 35.46 -17.24 -39.10
C ALA A 631 33.97 -17.28 -39.48
N ASN A 632 33.18 -16.41 -38.85
CA ASN A 632 32.07 -15.62 -39.43
C ASN A 632 31.12 -15.11 -38.33
N GLY A 633 31.02 -13.79 -38.17
CA GLY A 633 30.01 -13.10 -37.35
C GLY A 633 30.51 -12.66 -35.97
N SER A 634 30.27 -11.39 -35.63
CA SER A 634 30.63 -10.70 -34.37
C SER A 634 30.48 -11.56 -33.10
N ASP A 635 31.43 -11.50 -32.17
CA ASP A 635 31.36 -12.09 -30.83
C ASP A 635 30.04 -11.68 -30.12
N ARG A 636 29.02 -12.53 -30.22
CA ARG A 636 27.73 -12.39 -29.53
C ARG A 636 27.81 -13.10 -28.19
N THR A 637 27.13 -12.58 -27.17
CA THR A 637 27.03 -13.30 -25.89
C THR A 637 26.35 -14.64 -26.07
N GLY A 638 27.02 -15.71 -25.65
CA GLY A 638 26.47 -17.05 -25.51
C GLY A 638 25.80 -17.22 -24.15
N TYR A 639 24.95 -18.24 -24.02
CA TYR A 639 24.29 -18.56 -22.75
C TYR A 639 24.53 -20.05 -22.41
N SER A 640 24.64 -20.39 -21.14
CA SER A 640 24.67 -21.77 -20.64
C SER A 640 23.53 -21.98 -19.66
N GLY A 641 22.82 -23.10 -19.79
CA GLY A 641 21.66 -23.36 -18.95
C GLY A 641 20.74 -24.42 -19.54
N GLY A 642 19.50 -24.45 -19.06
CA GLY A 642 18.51 -25.43 -19.46
C GLY A 642 17.40 -25.63 -18.43
N PRO A 643 16.67 -26.77 -18.50
CA PRO A 643 15.70 -27.14 -17.47
C PRO A 643 16.40 -27.31 -16.14
N VAL A 644 15.81 -26.77 -15.08
CA VAL A 644 16.29 -27.00 -13.72
C VAL A 644 15.74 -28.31 -13.17
N SER A 645 16.29 -28.74 -12.03
CA SER A 645 15.82 -29.94 -11.31
C SER A 645 14.30 -29.87 -11.06
N LYS A 646 13.60 -31.00 -11.14
CA LYS A 646 12.14 -31.01 -10.87
C LYS A 646 11.89 -30.97 -9.36
N PRO A 647 10.85 -30.28 -8.88
CA PRO A 647 10.42 -30.39 -7.49
C PRO A 647 9.96 -31.83 -7.17
N ASP A 648 10.30 -32.32 -5.99
CA ASP A 648 9.84 -33.61 -5.44
C ASP A 648 9.02 -33.30 -4.19
N PHE A 649 7.70 -33.10 -4.38
CA PHE A 649 6.76 -32.69 -3.32
C PHE A 649 5.73 -33.77 -3.01
#